data_AF-A0A3D3UWJ4-F1
#
_entry.id   AF-A0A3D3UWJ4-F1
#
_cell.length_a   1.000
_cell.length_b   1.000
_cell.length_c   1.000
_cell.angle_alpha   90.00
_cell.angle_beta   90.00
_cell.angle_gamma   90.00
#
_symmetry.space_group_name_H-M   'P 1'
#
loop_
_entity.id
_entity.type
_entity.pdbx_description
1 polymer ?
#
loop_
_entity_poly.entity_id
_entity_poly.type
_entity_poly.pdbx_seq_one_letter_code
_entity_poly.pdbx_strand_id
1 'polypeptide(L)'
;MSTLTDTLPEVADHRGTTPDLLGRMLRGDLDWIVVKSLEKDRTRRYNTAHALAEDIGRHLRNETILACSPSVSYRLNKFLRRHKSKTIAALSTIVLLVALTIVAGMYIRGRHAASRTESLQHAGILAKAKDAFDRQDFDEARRQLEPILDSGHIGRQARLLNAKTVISTQNAIAAMPLLNDLLEGSDSITGQAHFLLAQIYFESDPNNATEINEFHEKWDYHRQKAEELLSGTATYDFLQAAATNAVPRKLHFLSQALEKDGQHYNSLRERVYLYYAAEDYVKMLSDASHMIGIRPENPLGYSLRATALREIGSYDEALEDHRQAMRLSPGKTEPYDQRRQTFMYMSNYEQALADAMKCISIEYDNLRYHFDVFCAQVALGRYDAAEVTHRAIIQHPKANHQLNTNALGAGEPGYHIYMRLHRYAAKYIFDTLTAGRSWHPPNAAPKGPAFRALNEAADYYQYLSKRARRLIRSGFCGSWSPDGSKMVYSMGTPGFSGLAILDLQTGKKKLLAVPGQVPVWSPDGRYIAYHRLRKIMTSAILTDPTRQPEAFDVEEICLIRADGTEEPRPLAEGDHPQWSESGQYLYYQSHSGIMTMCIPVKDESARSEPVVIAPAFHPEVSPDGRYIAEAVGELRITDIGNGQIVEKWRGPLWSHYVKWSADEHRLAIFGRAGKPTGLWMYDRRTNEGHKLIDGPVGTHSDWSPNSKQFELGIGFPYVEIWVIDIPEGSSLQEMFGPGITVQEHSKTLIDYYDKAIEAAPEYTELYLRRAEQALWLYGEQGVSAYLHDFELALSRCDFAPFGLVLHIWFKHCWPPSDRCRIISPLAIILAEKIGWTGPLGLAHYRAGHWEKTAELTRLKIERSEANPIVCFLRAMSCWQLGQKEQARASYAKAMEFMNNSKQPLAAFWLQAEATLLLGMPEKEIMELRSDK
;
A
#
# COMPACT_ATOMS: atom_id res chain seq x y z
N MET A 1 37.30 -17.33 -102.65
CA MET A 1 38.45 -18.20 -102.25
C MET A 1 38.49 -19.56 -102.93
N SER A 2 37.51 -19.95 -103.77
CA SER A 2 37.54 -21.24 -104.50
C SER A 2 38.51 -21.28 -105.70
N THR A 3 39.22 -20.18 -105.98
CA THR A 3 40.14 -20.04 -107.12
C THR A 3 41.61 -19.86 -106.73
N LEU A 4 41.95 -19.93 -105.44
CA LEU A 4 43.30 -19.67 -104.90
C LEU A 4 43.87 -20.86 -104.11
N THR A 5 43.30 -22.06 -104.26
CA THR A 5 43.65 -23.23 -103.44
C THR A 5 45.13 -23.61 -103.50
N ASP A 6 45.80 -23.40 -104.64
CA ASP A 6 47.19 -23.83 -104.82
C ASP A 6 48.24 -22.77 -104.41
N THR A 7 47.85 -21.50 -104.20
CA THR A 7 48.76 -20.39 -103.84
C THR A 7 48.48 -19.76 -102.47
N LEU A 8 47.41 -20.19 -101.78
CA LEU A 8 47.03 -19.69 -100.45
C LEU A 8 48.10 -19.84 -99.35
N PRO A 9 48.84 -20.97 -99.26
CA PRO A 9 49.86 -21.15 -98.23
C PRO A 9 51.01 -20.15 -98.35
N GLU A 10 51.45 -19.89 -99.58
CA GLU A 10 52.57 -19.00 -99.90
C GLU A 10 52.23 -17.53 -99.59
N VAL A 11 51.00 -17.10 -99.91
CA VAL A 11 50.51 -15.75 -99.59
C VAL A 11 50.28 -15.56 -98.09
N ALA A 12 49.87 -16.60 -97.38
CA ALA A 12 49.71 -16.57 -95.93
C ALA A 12 51.06 -16.42 -95.22
N ASP A 13 52.07 -17.15 -95.68
CA ASP A 13 53.43 -17.11 -95.14
C ASP A 13 54.08 -15.73 -95.34
N HIS A 14 53.96 -15.14 -96.54
CA HIS A 14 54.42 -13.77 -96.82
C HIS A 14 53.75 -12.69 -95.97
N ARG A 15 52.55 -12.95 -95.42
CA ARG A 15 51.81 -12.03 -94.56
C ARG A 15 51.94 -12.38 -93.07
N GLY A 16 52.79 -13.35 -92.72
CA GLY A 16 53.02 -13.79 -91.34
C GLY A 16 51.77 -14.38 -90.67
N THR A 17 50.93 -15.09 -91.42
CA THR A 17 49.69 -15.68 -90.93
C THR A 17 49.48 -17.09 -91.47
N THR A 18 48.58 -17.88 -90.89
CA THR A 18 48.28 -19.23 -91.40
C THR A 18 47.19 -19.16 -92.48
N PRO A 19 47.18 -20.07 -93.46
CA PRO A 19 46.19 -20.07 -94.54
C PRO A 19 44.73 -20.12 -94.03
N ASP A 20 44.48 -20.84 -92.93
CA ASP A 20 43.17 -20.84 -92.26
C ASP A 20 42.81 -19.48 -91.64
N LEU A 21 43.75 -18.80 -90.97
CA LEU A 21 43.50 -17.49 -90.39
C LEU A 21 43.31 -16.43 -91.48
N LEU A 22 44.13 -16.46 -92.52
CA LEU A 22 44.00 -15.56 -93.67
C LEU A 22 42.64 -15.73 -94.34
N GLY A 23 42.20 -16.97 -94.51
CA GLY A 23 40.86 -17.29 -95.01
C GLY A 23 39.73 -16.74 -94.14
N ARG A 24 39.89 -16.75 -92.80
CA ARG A 24 38.90 -16.15 -91.88
C ARG A 24 38.98 -14.62 -91.82
N MET A 25 40.16 -14.03 -91.97
CA MET A 25 40.36 -12.57 -91.97
C MET A 25 39.78 -11.91 -93.22
N LEU A 26 39.83 -12.61 -94.35
CA LEU A 26 39.30 -12.11 -95.62
C LEU A 26 37.81 -12.38 -95.80
N ARG A 27 37.20 -13.27 -95.00
CA ARG A 27 35.77 -13.57 -95.07
C ARG A 27 34.92 -12.51 -94.37
N GLY A 28 33.74 -12.21 -94.94
CA GLY A 28 32.74 -11.30 -94.35
C GLY A 28 32.62 -9.98 -95.11
N ASP A 29 32.94 -8.86 -94.47
CA ASP A 29 32.78 -7.51 -95.07
C ASP A 29 33.49 -7.37 -96.42
N LEU A 30 34.71 -7.91 -96.55
CA LEU A 30 35.47 -7.86 -97.79
C LEU A 30 34.84 -8.73 -98.88
N ASP A 31 34.21 -9.86 -98.53
CA ASP A 31 33.43 -10.64 -99.49
C ASP A 31 32.23 -9.83 -100.01
N TRP A 32 31.49 -9.16 -99.13
CA TRP A 32 30.35 -8.33 -99.54
C TRP A 32 30.78 -7.13 -100.40
N ILE A 33 31.90 -6.49 -100.07
CA ILE A 33 32.47 -5.41 -100.87
C ILE A 33 32.87 -5.93 -102.26
N VAL A 34 33.52 -7.09 -102.34
CA VAL A 34 33.92 -7.70 -103.61
C VAL A 34 32.71 -8.15 -104.43
N VAL A 35 31.72 -8.81 -103.81
CA VAL A 35 30.48 -9.24 -104.48
C VAL A 35 29.73 -8.03 -105.03
N LYS A 36 29.55 -6.96 -104.23
CA LYS A 36 28.90 -5.73 -104.69
C LYS A 36 29.70 -5.04 -105.80
N SER A 37 31.03 -5.15 -105.81
CA SER A 37 31.89 -4.61 -106.88
C SER A 37 31.72 -5.38 -108.19
N LEU A 38 31.43 -6.68 -108.12
CA LEU A 38 31.30 -7.59 -109.26
C LEU A 38 29.84 -7.85 -109.69
N GLU A 39 28.87 -7.13 -109.11
CA GLU A 39 27.45 -7.33 -109.38
C GLU A 39 27.12 -7.06 -110.87
N LYS A 40 26.37 -7.96 -111.51
CA LYS A 40 26.14 -7.86 -112.97
C LYS A 40 25.32 -6.63 -113.34
N ASP A 41 24.32 -6.29 -112.52
CA ASP A 41 23.50 -5.09 -112.67
C ASP A 41 24.29 -3.82 -112.29
N ARG A 42 24.45 -2.90 -113.24
CA ARG A 42 25.21 -1.66 -113.06
C ARG A 42 24.60 -0.74 -112.00
N THR A 43 23.29 -0.81 -111.76
CA THR A 43 22.60 0.02 -110.75
C THR A 43 22.83 -0.46 -109.31
N ARG A 44 23.30 -1.69 -109.11
CA ARG A 44 23.56 -2.30 -107.80
C ARG A 44 25.05 -2.31 -107.41
N ARG A 45 25.95 -1.98 -108.35
CA ARG A 45 27.38 -1.76 -108.10
C ARG A 45 27.66 -0.44 -107.40
N TYR A 46 28.88 -0.24 -106.94
CA TYR A 46 29.34 1.08 -106.48
C TYR A 46 29.31 2.07 -107.65
N ASN A 47 28.56 3.16 -107.51
CA ASN A 47 28.43 4.19 -108.54
C ASN A 47 29.72 5.01 -108.74
N THR A 48 30.61 5.05 -107.75
CA THR A 48 31.89 5.76 -107.81
C THR A 48 33.00 4.98 -107.11
N ALA A 49 34.25 5.23 -107.51
CA ALA A 49 35.44 4.68 -106.81
C ALA A 49 35.50 5.15 -105.35
N HIS A 50 34.98 6.35 -105.05
CA HIS A 50 34.88 6.87 -103.68
C HIS A 50 33.96 6.00 -102.80
N ALA A 51 32.81 5.56 -103.32
CA ALA A 51 31.88 4.72 -102.56
C ALA A 51 32.47 3.34 -102.21
N LEU A 52 33.29 2.77 -103.11
CA LEU A 52 34.06 1.56 -102.84
C LEU A 52 35.13 1.80 -101.75
N ALA A 53 35.90 2.89 -101.89
CA ALA A 53 36.94 3.26 -100.93
C ALA A 53 36.34 3.56 -99.54
N GLU A 54 35.13 4.12 -99.48
CA GLU A 54 34.42 4.39 -98.24
C GLU A 54 34.04 3.09 -97.52
N ASP A 55 33.54 2.08 -98.22
CA ASP A 55 33.22 0.78 -97.62
C ASP A 55 34.46 0.01 -97.16
N ILE A 56 35.57 0.11 -97.90
CA ILE A 56 36.87 -0.43 -97.46
C ILE A 56 37.35 0.32 -96.20
N GLY A 57 37.24 1.65 -96.20
CA GLY A 57 37.57 2.48 -95.04
C GLY A 57 36.71 2.17 -93.82
N ARG A 58 35.41 1.93 -94.02
CA ARG A 58 34.47 1.49 -92.98
C ARG A 58 34.85 0.11 -92.44
N HIS A 59 35.19 -0.85 -93.31
CA HIS A 59 35.68 -2.15 -92.88
C HIS A 59 36.93 -2.05 -91.98
N LEU A 60 37.93 -1.27 -92.42
CA LEU A 60 39.19 -1.07 -91.69
C LEU A 60 39.00 -0.37 -90.34
N ARG A 61 38.04 0.56 -90.24
CA ARG A 61 37.68 1.24 -88.97
C ARG A 61 36.69 0.47 -88.10
N ASN A 62 36.33 -0.76 -88.47
CA ASN A 62 35.27 -1.55 -87.83
C ASN A 62 33.91 -0.83 -87.78
N GLU A 63 33.58 -0.09 -88.83
CA GLU A 63 32.28 0.51 -89.07
C GLU A 63 31.41 -0.41 -89.92
N THR A 64 30.10 -0.16 -89.92
CA THR A 64 29.16 -0.92 -90.74
C THR A 64 29.32 -0.52 -92.20
N ILE A 65 29.63 -1.50 -93.05
CA ILE A 65 29.72 -1.30 -94.49
C ILE A 65 28.32 -1.17 -95.11
N LEU A 66 28.21 -0.42 -96.21
CA LEU A 66 26.99 -0.22 -96.98
C LEU A 66 26.76 -1.35 -98.01
N ALA A 67 27.75 -2.24 -98.19
CA ALA A 67 27.68 -3.35 -99.14
C ALA A 67 26.65 -4.42 -98.76
N CYS A 68 26.30 -4.54 -97.48
CA CYS A 68 25.37 -5.54 -96.96
C CYS A 68 24.23 -4.87 -96.18
N SER A 69 23.04 -5.48 -96.17
CA SER A 69 21.95 -5.12 -95.27
C SER A 69 22.33 -5.54 -93.83
N PRO A 70 22.48 -4.62 -92.86
CA PRO A 70 23.11 -4.97 -91.58
C PRO A 70 22.12 -5.59 -90.59
N SER A 71 22.41 -6.81 -90.13
CA SER A 71 21.69 -7.42 -88.98
C SER A 71 22.03 -6.70 -87.67
N VAL A 72 21.13 -6.78 -86.68
CA VAL A 72 21.33 -6.15 -85.36
C VAL A 72 22.56 -6.74 -84.65
N SER A 73 22.77 -8.05 -84.76
CA SER A 73 23.93 -8.75 -84.21
C SER A 73 25.26 -8.31 -84.84
N TYR A 74 25.27 -8.07 -86.16
CA TYR A 74 26.44 -7.55 -86.87
C TYR A 74 26.84 -6.14 -86.39
N ARG A 75 25.84 -5.25 -86.24
CA ARG A 75 26.07 -3.88 -85.72
C ARG A 75 26.58 -3.89 -84.29
N LEU A 76 26.01 -4.74 -83.44
CA LEU A 76 26.42 -4.88 -82.04
C LEU A 76 27.86 -5.41 -81.91
N ASN A 77 28.24 -6.40 -82.73
CA ASN A 77 29.61 -6.95 -82.72
C ASN A 77 30.64 -5.90 -83.18
N LYS A 78 30.34 -5.12 -84.23
CA LYS A 78 31.19 -4.01 -84.68
C LYS A 78 31.30 -2.91 -83.60
N PHE A 79 30.21 -2.58 -82.93
CA PHE A 79 30.18 -1.64 -81.80
C PHE A 79 31.03 -2.13 -80.62
N LEU A 80 30.88 -3.39 -80.20
CA LEU A 80 31.67 -4.00 -79.12
C LEU A 80 33.17 -4.05 -79.48
N ARG A 81 33.52 -4.38 -80.73
CA ARG A 81 34.92 -4.37 -81.20
C ARG A 81 35.53 -2.97 -81.21
N ARG A 82 34.76 -1.95 -81.61
CA ARG A 82 35.19 -0.53 -81.62
C ARG A 82 35.33 0.07 -80.22
N HIS A 83 34.52 -0.39 -79.27
CA HIS A 83 34.47 0.15 -77.90
C HIS A 83 34.86 -0.88 -76.83
N LYS A 84 35.75 -1.82 -77.14
CA LYS A 84 36.11 -2.95 -76.26
C LYS A 84 36.57 -2.53 -74.86
N SER A 85 37.40 -1.48 -74.76
CA SER A 85 37.86 -0.95 -73.46
C SER A 85 36.74 -0.29 -72.66
N LYS A 86 35.90 0.52 -73.32
CA LYS A 86 34.77 1.22 -72.69
C LYS A 86 33.66 0.26 -72.22
N THR A 87 33.42 -0.80 -72.98
CA THR A 87 32.39 -1.82 -72.66
C THR A 87 32.84 -2.72 -71.50
N ILE A 88 34.10 -3.15 -71.47
CA ILE A 88 34.66 -3.90 -70.33
C ILE A 88 34.66 -3.05 -69.05
N ALA A 89 35.06 -1.78 -69.15
CA ALA A 89 35.00 -0.84 -68.03
C ALA A 89 33.56 -0.68 -67.52
N ALA A 90 32.59 -0.45 -68.41
CA ALA A 90 31.18 -0.33 -68.04
C ALA A 90 30.63 -1.60 -67.37
N LEU A 91 30.95 -2.79 -67.91
CA LEU A 91 30.50 -4.06 -67.33
C LEU A 91 31.11 -4.30 -65.95
N SER A 92 32.39 -3.97 -65.78
CA SER A 92 33.09 -4.11 -64.49
C SER A 92 32.50 -3.17 -63.44
N THR A 93 32.17 -1.94 -63.82
CA THR A 93 31.47 -0.99 -62.95
C THR A 93 30.08 -1.51 -62.55
N ILE A 94 29.34 -2.11 -63.49
CA ILE A 94 28.03 -2.72 -63.19
C ILE A 94 28.18 -3.88 -62.20
N VAL A 95 29.15 -4.78 -62.41
CA VAL A 95 29.41 -5.90 -61.49
C VAL A 95 29.83 -5.40 -60.11
N LEU A 96 30.68 -4.37 -60.05
CA LEU A 96 31.09 -3.76 -58.78
C LEU A 96 29.90 -3.13 -58.04
N LEU A 97 29.02 -2.42 -58.75
CA LEU A 97 27.79 -1.85 -58.19
C LEU A 97 26.83 -2.94 -57.68
N VAL A 98 26.67 -4.04 -58.43
CA VAL A 98 25.86 -5.19 -58.00
C VAL A 98 26.47 -5.86 -56.76
N ALA A 99 27.79 -6.06 -56.72
CA ALA A 99 28.46 -6.60 -55.53
C ALA A 99 28.31 -5.67 -54.32
N LEU A 100 28.48 -4.35 -54.51
CA LEU A 100 28.35 -3.36 -53.44
C LEU A 100 26.91 -3.32 -52.89
N THR A 101 25.91 -3.40 -53.77
CA THR A 101 24.49 -3.45 -53.37
C THR A 101 24.13 -4.74 -52.63
N ILE A 102 24.69 -5.88 -53.04
CA ILE A 102 24.53 -7.15 -52.31
C ILE A 102 25.17 -7.07 -50.92
N VAL A 103 26.42 -6.60 -50.82
CA VAL A 103 27.13 -6.46 -49.53
C VAL A 103 26.41 -5.48 -48.61
N ALA A 104 25.98 -4.32 -49.13
CA ALA A 104 25.18 -3.36 -48.37
C ALA A 104 23.85 -3.97 -47.91
N GLY A 105 23.17 -4.72 -48.78
CA GLY A 105 21.94 -5.44 -48.44
C GLY A 105 22.14 -6.50 -47.35
N MET A 106 23.24 -7.26 -47.40
CA MET A 106 23.60 -8.24 -46.37
C MET A 106 23.94 -7.56 -45.04
N TYR A 107 24.69 -6.45 -45.06
CA TYR A 107 25.02 -5.66 -43.86
C TYR A 107 23.76 -5.09 -43.19
N ILE A 108 22.85 -4.51 -43.97
CA ILE A 108 21.57 -3.98 -43.49
C ILE A 108 20.69 -5.10 -42.91
N ARG A 109 20.59 -6.25 -43.60
CA ARG A 109 19.85 -7.42 -43.07
C ARG A 109 20.45 -7.95 -41.77
N GLY A 110 21.77 -8.04 -41.68
CA GLY A 110 22.48 -8.47 -40.46
C GLY A 110 22.21 -7.53 -39.28
N ARG A 111 22.29 -6.21 -39.51
CA ARG A 111 21.93 -5.19 -38.51
C ARG A 111 20.47 -5.30 -38.06
N HIS A 112 19.54 -5.47 -38.98
CA HIS A 112 18.12 -5.64 -38.63
C HIS A 112 17.86 -6.95 -37.87
N ALA A 113 18.55 -8.04 -38.21
CA ALA A 113 18.44 -9.30 -37.48
C ALA A 113 18.99 -9.19 -36.06
N ALA A 114 20.14 -8.52 -35.88
CA ALA A 114 20.72 -8.26 -34.56
C ALA A 114 19.79 -7.39 -33.70
N SER A 115 19.30 -6.27 -34.24
CA SER A 115 18.38 -5.37 -33.52
C SER A 115 17.04 -6.04 -33.17
N ARG A 116 16.51 -6.93 -34.03
CA ARG A 116 15.32 -7.74 -33.68
C ARG A 116 15.59 -8.68 -32.51
N THR A 117 16.76 -9.30 -32.48
CA THR A 117 17.14 -10.23 -31.41
C THR A 117 17.27 -9.48 -30.08
N GLU A 118 17.95 -8.34 -30.09
CA GLU A 118 18.07 -7.45 -28.94
C GLU A 118 16.70 -6.95 -28.45
N SER A 119 15.84 -6.49 -29.38
CA SER A 119 14.47 -6.07 -29.05
C SER A 119 13.64 -7.19 -28.41
N LEU A 120 13.73 -8.43 -28.92
CA LEU A 120 13.03 -9.58 -28.35
C LEU A 120 13.57 -9.95 -26.95
N GLN A 121 14.89 -9.90 -26.76
CA GLN A 121 15.50 -10.12 -25.44
C GLN A 121 15.03 -9.07 -24.43
N HIS A 122 15.09 -7.80 -24.80
CA HIS A 122 14.64 -6.70 -23.96
C HIS A 122 13.13 -6.80 -23.67
N ALA A 123 12.30 -7.17 -24.65
CA ALA A 123 10.87 -7.41 -24.45
C ALA A 123 10.60 -8.55 -23.46
N GLY A 124 11.41 -9.62 -23.50
CA GLY A 124 11.35 -10.71 -22.52
C GLY A 124 11.70 -10.26 -21.11
N ILE A 125 12.71 -9.41 -20.94
CA ILE A 125 13.08 -8.82 -19.64
C ILE A 125 11.95 -7.91 -19.13
N LEU A 126 11.39 -7.06 -19.99
CA LEU A 126 10.26 -6.20 -19.63
C LEU A 126 9.03 -7.02 -19.21
N ALA A 127 8.77 -8.15 -19.87
CA ALA A 127 7.67 -9.05 -19.48
C ALA A 127 7.89 -9.64 -18.08
N LYS A 128 9.12 -10.04 -17.74
CA LYS A 128 9.48 -10.49 -16.38
C LYS A 128 9.34 -9.38 -15.35
N ALA A 129 9.77 -8.16 -15.67
CA ALA A 129 9.61 -7.01 -14.80
C ALA A 129 8.13 -6.68 -14.55
N LYS A 130 7.28 -6.75 -15.59
CA LYS A 130 5.82 -6.59 -15.47
C LYS A 130 5.22 -7.67 -14.59
N ASP A 131 5.62 -8.93 -14.76
CA ASP A 131 5.16 -10.02 -13.92
C ASP A 131 5.58 -9.87 -12.45
N ALA A 132 6.81 -9.42 -12.18
CA ALA A 132 7.26 -9.09 -10.83
C ALA A 132 6.46 -7.93 -10.23
N PHE A 133 6.23 -6.87 -11.00
CA PHE A 133 5.39 -5.74 -10.60
C PHE A 133 3.94 -6.18 -10.31
N ASP A 134 3.36 -7.03 -11.16
CA ASP A 134 2.00 -7.54 -11.01
C ASP A 134 1.86 -8.42 -9.75
N ARG A 135 2.95 -9.08 -9.33
CA ARG A 135 3.08 -9.82 -8.07
C ARG A 135 3.50 -8.95 -6.88
N GLN A 136 3.60 -7.63 -7.05
CA GLN A 136 4.06 -6.66 -6.05
C GLN A 136 5.49 -6.87 -5.54
N ASP A 137 6.32 -7.64 -6.26
CA ASP A 137 7.74 -7.81 -6.00
C ASP A 137 8.51 -6.66 -6.67
N PHE A 138 8.36 -5.46 -6.10
CA PHE A 138 8.88 -4.22 -6.69
C PHE A 138 10.41 -4.17 -6.75
N ASP A 139 11.09 -4.82 -5.80
CA ASP A 139 12.55 -4.96 -5.81
C ASP A 139 13.02 -5.80 -6.99
N GLU A 140 12.36 -6.94 -7.25
CA GLU A 140 12.66 -7.75 -8.42
C GLU A 140 12.29 -7.03 -9.71
N ALA A 141 11.15 -6.35 -9.76
CA ALA A 141 10.75 -5.54 -10.92
C ALA A 141 11.83 -4.51 -11.26
N ARG A 142 12.35 -3.80 -10.25
CA ARG A 142 13.42 -2.80 -10.43
C ARG A 142 14.73 -3.42 -10.89
N ARG A 143 15.17 -4.53 -10.29
CA ARG A 143 16.37 -5.27 -10.72
C ARG A 143 16.28 -5.73 -12.18
N GLN A 144 15.10 -6.20 -12.60
CA GLN A 144 14.87 -6.60 -13.99
C GLN A 144 14.83 -5.40 -14.95
N LEU A 145 14.38 -4.22 -14.50
CA LEU A 145 14.28 -3.02 -15.33
C LEU A 145 15.63 -2.34 -15.58
N GLU A 146 16.51 -2.33 -14.59
CA GLU A 146 17.81 -1.65 -14.63
C GLU A 146 18.59 -1.84 -15.96
N PRO A 147 18.78 -3.06 -16.49
CA PRO A 147 19.53 -3.24 -17.74
C PRO A 147 18.84 -2.73 -19.01
N ILE A 148 17.52 -2.44 -18.95
CA ILE A 148 16.71 -2.09 -20.13
C ILE A 148 16.18 -0.65 -20.11
N LEU A 149 16.51 0.16 -19.08
CA LEU A 149 16.05 1.55 -18.97
C LEU A 149 16.50 2.41 -20.16
N ASP A 150 17.72 2.19 -20.66
CA ASP A 150 18.31 2.93 -21.78
C ASP A 150 18.12 2.22 -23.14
N SER A 151 17.28 1.17 -23.20
CA SER A 151 17.04 0.48 -24.46
C SER A 151 16.40 1.39 -25.50
N GLY A 152 17.00 1.49 -26.68
CA GLY A 152 16.44 2.24 -27.82
C GLY A 152 15.12 1.68 -28.38
N HIS A 153 14.65 0.52 -27.92
CA HIS A 153 13.43 -0.13 -28.38
C HIS A 153 12.28 -0.06 -27.36
N ILE A 154 12.58 -0.30 -26.09
CA ILE A 154 11.56 -0.41 -25.03
C ILE A 154 11.87 0.47 -23.80
N GLY A 155 12.93 1.27 -23.83
CA GLY A 155 13.41 2.06 -22.69
C GLY A 155 12.33 2.98 -22.12
N ARG A 156 11.52 3.61 -22.97
CA ARG A 156 10.37 4.42 -22.51
C ARG A 156 9.34 3.61 -21.72
N GLN A 157 9.02 2.39 -22.15
CA GLN A 157 8.09 1.50 -21.42
C GLN A 157 8.71 1.02 -20.11
N ALA A 158 10.01 0.70 -20.12
CA ALA A 158 10.74 0.30 -18.93
C ALA A 158 10.81 1.44 -17.90
N ARG A 159 11.13 2.67 -18.33
CA ARG A 159 11.14 3.87 -17.48
C ARG A 159 9.76 4.19 -16.91
N LEU A 160 8.68 4.06 -17.69
CA LEU A 160 7.33 4.23 -17.16
C LEU A 160 7.00 3.19 -16.09
N LEU A 161 7.35 1.91 -16.30
CA LEU A 161 7.13 0.87 -15.30
C LEU A 161 8.01 1.10 -14.05
N ASN A 162 9.23 1.60 -14.23
CA ASN A 162 10.12 1.97 -13.13
C ASN A 162 9.52 3.13 -12.32
N ALA A 163 8.97 4.17 -12.96
CA ALA A 163 8.29 5.25 -12.28
C ALA A 163 7.08 4.75 -11.46
N LYS A 164 6.26 3.84 -12.03
CA LYS A 164 5.15 3.17 -11.29
C LYS A 164 5.65 2.36 -10.10
N THR A 165 6.80 1.71 -10.23
CA THR A 165 7.46 0.96 -9.15
C THR A 165 7.93 1.89 -8.03
N VAL A 166 8.51 3.04 -8.39
CA VAL A 166 8.92 4.09 -7.43
C VAL A 166 7.69 4.64 -6.68
N ILE A 167 6.60 4.97 -7.38
CA ILE A 167 5.33 5.40 -6.74
C ILE A 167 4.83 4.35 -5.72
N SER A 168 5.04 3.07 -6.01
CA SER A 168 4.55 1.97 -5.17
C SER A 168 5.46 1.63 -3.98
N THR A 169 6.71 2.11 -3.96
CA THR A 169 7.74 1.74 -2.96
C THR A 169 8.34 2.93 -2.21
N GLN A 170 8.27 4.13 -2.78
CA GLN A 170 8.82 5.36 -2.24
C GLN A 170 7.72 6.42 -2.23
N ASN A 171 8.00 7.59 -1.64
CA ASN A 171 7.11 8.74 -1.76
C ASN A 171 6.89 9.06 -3.25
N ALA A 172 5.62 9.24 -3.65
CA ALA A 172 5.21 9.51 -5.03
C ALA A 172 5.95 10.70 -5.67
N ILE A 173 6.38 11.68 -4.87
CA ILE A 173 7.19 12.84 -5.30
C ILE A 173 8.53 12.38 -5.92
N ALA A 174 9.14 11.30 -5.43
CA ALA A 174 10.40 10.78 -5.96
C ALA A 174 10.28 10.25 -7.40
N ALA A 175 9.07 9.96 -7.88
CA ALA A 175 8.82 9.52 -9.25
C ALA A 175 8.71 10.68 -10.25
N MET A 176 8.51 11.93 -9.79
CA MET A 176 8.27 13.07 -10.68
C MET A 176 9.39 13.31 -11.70
N PRO A 177 10.70 13.24 -11.35
CA PRO A 177 11.77 13.39 -12.35
C PRO A 177 11.70 12.33 -13.45
N LEU A 178 11.43 11.07 -13.07
CA LEU A 178 11.31 9.96 -14.01
C LEU A 178 10.11 10.12 -14.98
N LEU A 179 9.02 10.72 -14.49
CA LEU A 179 7.84 10.99 -15.32
C LEU A 179 8.04 12.18 -16.24
N ASN A 180 8.76 13.22 -15.78
CA ASN A 180 9.10 14.39 -16.59
C ASN A 180 9.95 14.00 -17.82
N ASP A 181 10.89 13.05 -17.66
CA ASP A 181 11.70 12.51 -18.76
C ASP A 181 10.89 11.76 -19.84
N LEU A 182 9.61 11.45 -19.56
CA LEU A 182 8.72 10.74 -20.48
C LEU A 182 7.75 11.66 -21.22
N LEU A 183 7.80 12.98 -20.97
CA LEU A 183 6.86 13.94 -21.54
C LEU A 183 7.14 14.27 -23.01
N GLU A 184 8.27 13.85 -23.56
CA GLU A 184 8.60 14.03 -24.96
C GLU A 184 7.75 13.11 -25.87
N GLY A 185 6.91 13.71 -26.74
CA GLY A 185 6.13 13.02 -27.76
C GLY A 185 4.60 13.14 -27.57
N SER A 186 3.85 12.35 -28.31
CA SER A 186 2.37 12.35 -28.32
C SER A 186 1.79 10.93 -28.26
N ASP A 187 2.52 9.99 -27.67
CA ASP A 187 2.10 8.59 -27.55
C ASP A 187 1.40 8.29 -26.22
N SER A 188 0.92 7.05 -26.08
CA SER A 188 0.24 6.60 -24.86
C SER A 188 1.13 6.61 -23.61
N ILE A 189 2.47 6.52 -23.76
CA ILE A 189 3.39 6.57 -22.63
C ILE A 189 3.46 7.99 -22.08
N THR A 190 3.57 8.99 -22.96
CA THR A 190 3.49 10.41 -22.60
C THR A 190 2.17 10.73 -21.90
N GLY A 191 1.04 10.24 -22.46
CA GLY A 191 -0.27 10.41 -21.84
C GLY A 191 -0.37 9.80 -20.44
N GLN A 192 0.18 8.58 -20.24
CA GLN A 192 0.22 7.94 -18.92
C GLN A 192 1.13 8.69 -17.93
N ALA A 193 2.25 9.24 -18.40
CA ALA A 193 3.15 10.02 -17.55
C ALA A 193 2.49 11.32 -17.07
N HIS A 194 1.80 12.04 -17.96
CA HIS A 194 0.97 13.19 -17.60
C HIS A 194 -0.12 12.81 -16.59
N PHE A 195 -0.78 11.67 -16.78
CA PHE A 195 -1.80 11.22 -15.83
C PHE A 195 -1.23 10.98 -14.43
N LEU A 196 -0.09 10.27 -14.33
CA LEU A 196 0.55 10.00 -13.05
C LEU A 196 1.07 11.28 -12.38
N LEU A 197 1.60 12.24 -13.14
CA LEU A 197 1.98 13.55 -12.60
C LEU A 197 0.78 14.29 -12.04
N ALA A 198 -0.36 14.30 -12.75
CA ALA A 198 -1.59 14.87 -12.23
C ALA A 198 -1.99 14.22 -10.90
N GLN A 199 -1.94 12.89 -10.79
CA GLN A 199 -2.22 12.21 -9.52
C GLN A 199 -1.26 12.62 -8.40
N ILE A 200 0.04 12.73 -8.68
CA ILE A 200 1.04 13.14 -7.69
C ILE A 200 0.75 14.56 -7.20
N TYR A 201 0.48 15.51 -8.11
CA TYR A 201 0.15 16.88 -7.72
C TYR A 201 -1.16 16.97 -6.93
N PHE A 202 -2.16 16.15 -7.27
CA PHE A 202 -3.43 16.11 -6.55
C PHE A 202 -3.31 15.58 -5.11
N GLU A 203 -2.50 14.54 -4.90
CA GLU A 203 -2.33 13.90 -3.58
C GLU A 203 -1.24 14.59 -2.74
N SER A 204 -0.45 15.49 -3.32
CA SER A 204 0.60 16.23 -2.60
C SER A 204 0.01 17.38 -1.78
N ASP A 205 0.57 17.61 -0.59
CA ASP A 205 0.17 18.69 0.31
C ASP A 205 1.33 19.68 0.50
N PRO A 206 1.36 20.80 -0.26
CA PRO A 206 2.46 21.76 -0.20
C PRO A 206 2.44 22.64 1.06
N ASN A 207 3.59 23.15 1.48
CA ASN A 207 3.76 23.75 2.82
C ASN A 207 3.28 25.21 2.93
N ASN A 208 2.91 25.86 1.82
CA ASN A 208 2.48 27.27 1.77
C ASN A 208 1.51 27.56 0.61
N ALA A 209 0.74 28.66 0.72
CA ALA A 209 -0.29 29.05 -0.24
C ALA A 209 0.20 29.30 -1.68
N THR A 210 1.46 29.73 -1.86
CA THR A 210 2.02 29.93 -3.21
C THR A 210 2.29 28.60 -3.91
N GLU A 211 2.84 27.64 -3.18
CA GLU A 211 3.02 26.26 -3.68
C GLU A 211 1.68 25.56 -3.95
N ILE A 212 0.65 25.81 -3.13
CA ILE A 212 -0.72 25.29 -3.36
C ILE A 212 -1.23 25.68 -4.75
N ASN A 213 -1.20 26.98 -5.08
CA ASN A 213 -1.67 27.45 -6.38
C ASN A 213 -0.86 26.85 -7.54
N GLU A 214 0.47 26.78 -7.40
CA GLU A 214 1.34 26.18 -8.41
C GLU A 214 1.02 24.69 -8.63
N PHE A 215 0.74 23.95 -7.56
CA PHE A 215 0.39 22.52 -7.64
C PHE A 215 -0.98 22.32 -8.30
N HIS A 216 -1.96 23.17 -8.00
CA HIS A 216 -3.26 23.16 -8.67
C HIS A 216 -3.14 23.43 -10.17
N GLU A 217 -2.38 24.45 -10.58
CA GLU A 217 -2.15 24.74 -12.00
C GLU A 217 -1.46 23.58 -12.73
N LYS A 218 -0.46 22.95 -12.09
CA LYS A 218 0.25 21.79 -12.65
C LYS A 218 -0.63 20.55 -12.73
N TRP A 219 -1.46 20.30 -11.72
CA TRP A 219 -2.48 19.26 -11.74
C TRP A 219 -3.42 19.43 -12.94
N ASP A 220 -3.98 20.63 -13.11
CA ASP A 220 -4.89 20.94 -14.20
C ASP A 220 -4.26 20.75 -15.58
N TYR A 221 -3.05 21.29 -15.76
CA TYR A 221 -2.28 21.17 -16.99
C TYR A 221 -2.04 19.70 -17.37
N HIS A 222 -1.52 18.90 -16.44
CA HIS A 222 -1.19 17.50 -16.71
C HIS A 222 -2.44 16.64 -16.91
N ARG A 223 -3.53 16.92 -16.20
CA ARG A 223 -4.82 16.26 -16.39
C ARG A 223 -5.36 16.48 -17.81
N GLN A 224 -5.39 17.73 -18.27
CA GLN A 224 -5.86 18.07 -19.63
C GLN A 224 -5.00 17.40 -20.70
N LYS A 225 -3.67 17.41 -20.53
CA LYS A 225 -2.76 16.75 -21.48
C LYS A 225 -2.93 15.23 -21.52
N ALA A 226 -3.16 14.60 -20.37
CA ALA A 226 -3.44 13.16 -20.33
C ALA A 226 -4.75 12.82 -21.07
N GLU A 227 -5.79 13.64 -20.89
CA GLU A 227 -7.06 13.48 -21.60
C GLU A 227 -6.93 13.68 -23.12
N GLU A 228 -6.22 14.72 -23.55
CA GLU A 228 -5.92 14.97 -24.97
C GLU A 228 -5.25 13.76 -25.64
N LEU A 229 -4.29 13.13 -24.96
CA LEU A 229 -3.47 12.06 -25.54
C LEU A 229 -4.09 10.65 -25.42
N LEU A 230 -4.97 10.43 -24.45
CA LEU A 230 -5.48 9.09 -24.14
C LEU A 230 -6.99 8.93 -24.34
N SER A 231 -7.75 10.01 -24.49
CA SER A 231 -9.22 9.95 -24.59
C SER A 231 -9.69 8.90 -25.60
N GLY A 232 -10.74 8.17 -25.21
CA GLY A 232 -11.30 7.08 -26.03
C GLY A 232 -10.54 5.75 -25.96
N THR A 233 -9.37 5.66 -25.32
CA THR A 233 -8.65 4.39 -25.14
C THR A 233 -9.11 3.61 -23.89
N ALA A 234 -8.93 2.28 -23.88
CA ALA A 234 -9.14 1.46 -22.68
C ALA A 234 -8.19 1.84 -21.54
N THR A 235 -6.95 2.23 -21.87
CA THR A 235 -5.95 2.73 -20.93
C THR A 235 -6.45 3.97 -20.19
N TYR A 236 -7.12 4.90 -20.88
CA TYR A 236 -7.67 6.10 -20.25
C TYR A 236 -8.74 5.75 -19.23
N ASP A 237 -9.70 4.90 -19.58
CA ASP A 237 -10.75 4.48 -18.64
C ASP A 237 -10.14 3.74 -17.45
N PHE A 238 -9.13 2.88 -17.67
CA PHE A 238 -8.38 2.23 -16.58
C PHE A 238 -7.70 3.25 -15.66
N LEU A 239 -7.07 4.29 -16.22
CA LEU A 239 -6.44 5.34 -15.43
C LEU A 239 -7.48 6.15 -14.66
N GLN A 240 -8.63 6.49 -15.28
CA GLN A 240 -9.75 7.13 -14.60
C GLN A 240 -10.24 6.28 -13.42
N ALA A 241 -10.36 4.96 -13.60
CA ALA A 241 -10.66 4.03 -12.52
C ALA A 241 -9.61 4.08 -11.40
N ALA A 242 -8.32 4.21 -11.73
CA ALA A 242 -7.24 4.33 -10.75
C ALA A 242 -7.30 5.64 -9.95
N ALA A 243 -7.73 6.76 -10.56
CA ALA A 243 -7.90 8.06 -9.88
C ALA A 243 -9.22 8.20 -9.12
N THR A 244 -10.19 7.34 -9.39
CA THR A 244 -11.49 7.33 -8.72
C THR A 244 -11.37 6.64 -7.36
N ASN A 245 -11.83 7.27 -6.30
CA ASN A 245 -11.93 6.70 -4.96
C ASN A 245 -13.26 5.98 -4.75
N ALA A 246 -14.37 6.44 -5.36
CA ALA A 246 -15.66 5.76 -5.31
C ALA A 246 -15.64 4.42 -6.07
N VAL A 247 -15.84 3.30 -5.36
CA VAL A 247 -15.72 1.95 -5.96
C VAL A 247 -16.78 1.66 -7.03
N PRO A 248 -18.06 2.05 -6.90
CA PRO A 248 -19.03 1.84 -7.98
C PRO A 248 -18.64 2.54 -9.28
N ARG A 249 -18.11 3.76 -9.20
CA ARG A 249 -17.56 4.49 -10.35
C ARG A 249 -16.29 3.85 -10.90
N LYS A 250 -15.40 3.38 -10.01
CA LYS A 250 -14.20 2.61 -10.40
C LYS A 250 -14.58 1.39 -11.23
N LEU A 251 -15.53 0.58 -10.76
CA LEU A 251 -16.04 -0.59 -11.50
C LEU A 251 -16.68 -0.21 -12.84
N HIS A 252 -17.36 0.94 -12.93
CA HIS A 252 -17.91 1.44 -14.18
C HIS A 252 -16.80 1.72 -15.20
N PHE A 253 -15.80 2.51 -14.84
CA PHE A 253 -14.66 2.81 -15.72
C PHE A 253 -13.87 1.54 -16.11
N LEU A 254 -13.65 0.61 -15.18
CA LEU A 254 -13.01 -0.67 -15.49
C LEU A 254 -13.83 -1.50 -16.49
N SER A 255 -15.15 -1.42 -16.42
CA SER A 255 -16.04 -2.10 -17.37
C SER A 255 -16.01 -1.42 -18.75
N GLN A 256 -16.00 -0.09 -18.81
CA GLN A 256 -15.82 0.66 -20.07
C GLN A 256 -14.46 0.33 -20.74
N ALA A 257 -13.40 0.23 -19.94
CA ALA A 257 -12.09 -0.21 -20.44
C ALA A 257 -12.18 -1.59 -21.09
N LEU A 258 -12.92 -2.53 -20.48
CA LEU A 258 -13.10 -3.89 -20.98
C LEU A 258 -14.07 -3.98 -22.17
N GLU A 259 -15.02 -3.05 -22.30
CA GLU A 259 -15.85 -2.93 -23.49
C GLU A 259 -15.03 -2.48 -24.71
N LYS A 260 -14.06 -1.59 -24.50
CA LYS A 260 -13.13 -1.11 -25.54
C LYS A 260 -12.04 -2.13 -25.87
N ASP A 261 -11.52 -2.80 -24.85
CA ASP A 261 -10.51 -3.85 -24.96
C ASP A 261 -10.84 -4.99 -23.99
N GLY A 262 -11.53 -6.01 -24.49
CA GLY A 262 -11.89 -7.19 -23.70
C GLY A 262 -10.69 -7.94 -23.13
N GLN A 263 -9.48 -7.74 -23.67
CA GLN A 263 -8.25 -8.38 -23.20
C GLN A 263 -7.44 -7.49 -22.25
N HIS A 264 -8.00 -6.36 -21.77
CA HIS A 264 -7.30 -5.43 -20.90
C HIS A 264 -7.03 -6.02 -19.50
N TYR A 265 -5.91 -6.75 -19.39
CA TYR A 265 -5.52 -7.55 -18.22
C TYR A 265 -5.54 -6.77 -16.91
N ASN A 266 -5.07 -5.52 -16.91
CA ASN A 266 -5.03 -4.72 -15.68
C ASN A 266 -6.45 -4.39 -15.18
N SER A 267 -7.41 -4.19 -16.08
CA SER A 267 -8.80 -3.91 -15.67
C SER A 267 -9.46 -5.14 -15.05
N LEU A 268 -9.23 -6.32 -15.63
CA LEU A 268 -9.68 -7.59 -15.04
C LEU A 268 -9.06 -7.78 -13.65
N ARG A 269 -7.75 -7.56 -13.53
CA ARG A 269 -7.04 -7.72 -12.25
C ARG A 269 -7.60 -6.80 -11.17
N GLU A 270 -7.78 -5.51 -11.45
CA GLU A 270 -8.34 -4.58 -10.46
C GLU A 270 -9.79 -4.96 -10.09
N ARG A 271 -10.61 -5.39 -11.05
CA ARG A 271 -11.96 -5.92 -10.77
C ARG A 271 -11.91 -7.16 -9.88
N VAL A 272 -11.00 -8.10 -10.12
CA VAL A 272 -10.82 -9.30 -9.29
C VAL A 272 -10.50 -8.93 -7.84
N TYR A 273 -9.60 -7.99 -7.59
CA TYR A 273 -9.31 -7.53 -6.23
C TYR A 273 -10.50 -6.84 -5.57
N LEU A 274 -11.24 -6.01 -6.32
CA LEU A 274 -12.48 -5.38 -5.83
C LEU A 274 -13.57 -6.41 -5.52
N TYR A 275 -13.72 -7.45 -6.34
CA TYR A 275 -14.70 -8.51 -6.10
C TYR A 275 -14.31 -9.42 -4.94
N TYR A 276 -13.02 -9.73 -4.78
CA TYR A 276 -12.53 -10.41 -3.58
C TYR A 276 -12.85 -9.59 -2.32
N ALA A 277 -12.50 -8.30 -2.33
CA ALA A 277 -12.79 -7.41 -1.23
C ALA A 277 -14.30 -7.16 -1.05
N ALA A 278 -15.14 -7.37 -2.05
CA ALA A 278 -16.60 -7.36 -1.96
C ALA A 278 -17.21 -8.71 -1.56
N GLU A 279 -16.42 -9.79 -1.45
CA GLU A 279 -16.88 -11.19 -1.29
C GLU A 279 -17.80 -11.67 -2.45
N ASP A 280 -17.70 -11.05 -3.63
CA ASP A 280 -18.39 -11.48 -4.85
C ASP A 280 -17.51 -12.49 -5.62
N TYR A 281 -17.33 -13.67 -5.03
CA TYR A 281 -16.43 -14.69 -5.54
C TYR A 281 -16.85 -15.25 -6.90
N VAL A 282 -18.13 -15.13 -7.26
CA VAL A 282 -18.64 -15.56 -8.58
C VAL A 282 -18.12 -14.66 -9.69
N LYS A 283 -18.21 -13.32 -9.52
CA LYS A 283 -17.61 -12.40 -10.50
C LYS A 283 -16.09 -12.48 -10.49
N MET A 284 -15.49 -12.65 -9.31
CA MET A 284 -14.06 -12.87 -9.16
C MET A 284 -13.58 -14.07 -9.98
N LEU A 285 -14.28 -15.21 -9.88
CA LEU A 285 -13.98 -16.44 -10.63
C LEU A 285 -14.02 -16.23 -12.15
N SER A 286 -15.03 -15.50 -12.64
CA SER A 286 -15.19 -15.18 -14.06
C SER A 286 -14.01 -14.36 -14.58
N ASP A 287 -13.70 -13.24 -13.91
CA ASP A 287 -12.62 -12.35 -14.36
C ASP A 287 -11.24 -13.02 -14.23
N ALA A 288 -11.01 -13.80 -13.17
CA ALA A 288 -9.77 -14.58 -13.00
C ALA A 288 -9.60 -15.66 -14.08
N SER A 289 -10.69 -16.32 -14.50
CA SER A 289 -10.67 -17.26 -15.62
C SER A 289 -10.30 -16.57 -16.94
N HIS A 290 -10.79 -15.35 -17.15
CA HIS A 290 -10.42 -14.56 -18.32
C HIS A 290 -8.95 -14.15 -18.29
N MET A 291 -8.41 -13.77 -17.12
CA MET A 291 -6.98 -13.49 -16.95
C MET A 291 -6.10 -14.67 -17.37
N ILE A 292 -6.48 -15.89 -17.00
CA ILE A 292 -5.79 -17.13 -17.42
C ILE A 292 -5.83 -17.29 -18.95
N GLY A 293 -6.99 -17.02 -19.57
CA GLY A 293 -7.12 -17.07 -21.03
C GLY A 293 -6.21 -16.08 -21.76
N ILE A 294 -6.00 -14.88 -21.20
CA ILE A 294 -5.15 -13.84 -21.79
C ILE A 294 -3.66 -14.12 -21.55
N ARG A 295 -3.29 -14.55 -20.34
CA ARG A 295 -1.91 -14.83 -19.94
C ARG A 295 -1.80 -16.21 -19.26
N PRO A 296 -1.81 -17.32 -20.02
CA PRO A 296 -1.81 -18.68 -19.46
C PRO A 296 -0.53 -19.07 -18.73
N GLU A 297 0.58 -18.34 -18.96
CA GLU A 297 1.86 -18.54 -18.27
C GLU A 297 2.03 -17.60 -17.06
N ASN A 298 1.04 -16.77 -16.74
CA ASN A 298 1.08 -15.91 -15.56
C ASN A 298 0.47 -16.65 -14.34
N PRO A 299 1.21 -16.82 -13.23
CA PRO A 299 0.71 -17.54 -12.06
C PRO A 299 -0.44 -16.83 -11.34
N LEU A 300 -0.54 -15.50 -11.45
CA LEU A 300 -1.50 -14.68 -10.69
C LEU A 300 -2.96 -15.05 -11.03
N GLY A 301 -3.27 -15.28 -12.30
CA GLY A 301 -4.63 -15.66 -12.72
C GLY A 301 -5.10 -16.96 -12.06
N TYR A 302 -4.23 -17.97 -12.01
CA TYR A 302 -4.50 -19.24 -11.32
C TYR A 302 -4.60 -19.05 -9.81
N SER A 303 -3.70 -18.30 -9.18
CA SER A 303 -3.78 -18.01 -7.74
C SER A 303 -5.10 -17.33 -7.36
N LEU A 304 -5.52 -16.31 -8.13
CA LEU A 304 -6.77 -15.60 -7.87
C LEU A 304 -8.00 -16.48 -8.11
N ARG A 305 -8.00 -17.29 -9.17
CA ARG A 305 -9.10 -18.24 -9.44
C ARG A 305 -9.18 -19.32 -8.35
N ALA A 306 -8.05 -19.86 -7.91
CA ALA A 306 -7.97 -20.81 -6.81
C ALA A 306 -8.53 -20.22 -5.51
N THR A 307 -8.19 -18.96 -5.20
CA THR A 307 -8.73 -18.25 -4.04
C THR A 307 -10.25 -18.11 -4.14
N ALA A 308 -10.79 -17.73 -5.31
CA ALA A 308 -12.24 -17.66 -5.52
C ALA A 308 -12.91 -19.03 -5.33
N LEU A 309 -12.33 -20.10 -5.90
CA LEU A 309 -12.81 -21.48 -5.77
C LEU A 309 -12.79 -21.96 -4.31
N ARG A 310 -11.72 -21.65 -3.56
CA ARG A 310 -11.60 -21.98 -2.13
C ARG A 310 -12.72 -21.33 -1.32
N GLU A 311 -13.01 -20.06 -1.56
CA GLU A 311 -14.06 -19.33 -0.81
C GLU A 311 -15.48 -19.78 -1.21
N ILE A 312 -15.67 -20.28 -2.44
CA ILE A 312 -16.92 -20.92 -2.89
C ILE A 312 -17.06 -22.36 -2.32
N GLY A 313 -15.97 -22.97 -1.87
CA GLY A 313 -15.93 -24.34 -1.33
C GLY A 313 -15.52 -25.42 -2.34
N SER A 314 -15.15 -25.04 -3.57
CA SER A 314 -14.63 -25.95 -4.61
C SER A 314 -13.14 -26.23 -4.38
N TYR A 315 -12.81 -26.94 -3.30
CA TYR A 315 -11.43 -27.11 -2.86
C TYR A 315 -10.54 -27.90 -3.83
N ASP A 316 -11.05 -28.95 -4.47
CA ASP A 316 -10.23 -29.78 -5.38
C ASP A 316 -9.76 -29.01 -6.62
N GLU A 317 -10.65 -28.19 -7.20
CA GLU A 317 -10.31 -27.29 -8.32
C GLU A 317 -9.34 -26.19 -7.86
N ALA A 318 -9.54 -25.63 -6.66
CA ALA A 318 -8.62 -24.66 -6.08
C ALA A 318 -7.20 -25.24 -5.91
N LEU A 319 -7.09 -26.48 -5.43
CA LEU A 319 -5.80 -27.16 -5.28
C LEU A 319 -5.10 -27.37 -6.62
N GLU A 320 -5.83 -27.67 -7.70
CA GLU A 320 -5.24 -27.83 -9.03
C GLU A 320 -4.69 -26.50 -9.57
N ASP A 321 -5.46 -25.43 -9.45
CA ASP A 321 -4.99 -24.10 -9.83
C ASP A 321 -3.80 -23.63 -8.98
N HIS A 322 -3.79 -23.91 -7.68
CA HIS A 322 -2.62 -23.65 -6.85
C HIS A 322 -1.38 -24.43 -7.32
N ARG A 323 -1.52 -25.72 -7.70
CA ARG A 323 -0.40 -26.50 -8.26
C ARG A 323 0.11 -25.88 -9.56
N GLN A 324 -0.79 -25.40 -10.41
CA GLN A 324 -0.43 -24.75 -11.65
C GLN A 324 0.28 -23.41 -11.41
N ALA A 325 -0.22 -22.58 -10.49
CA ALA A 325 0.46 -21.35 -10.05
C ALA A 325 1.86 -21.62 -9.49
N MET A 326 2.01 -22.68 -8.68
CA MET A 326 3.30 -23.13 -8.14
C MET A 326 4.27 -23.57 -9.24
N ARG A 327 3.79 -24.28 -10.26
CA ARG A 327 4.61 -24.72 -11.41
C ARG A 327 5.15 -23.52 -12.20
N LEU A 328 4.34 -22.46 -12.33
CA LEU A 328 4.69 -21.23 -13.04
C LEU A 328 5.55 -20.27 -12.20
N SER A 329 5.52 -20.37 -10.86
CA SER A 329 6.31 -19.53 -9.95
C SER A 329 7.11 -20.35 -8.93
N PRO A 330 8.10 -21.15 -9.38
CA PRO A 330 8.87 -21.99 -8.48
C PRO A 330 9.67 -21.15 -7.49
N GLY A 331 9.71 -21.60 -6.24
CA GLY A 331 10.55 -20.99 -5.18
C GLY A 331 9.98 -19.71 -4.55
N LYS A 332 8.75 -19.31 -4.87
CA LYS A 332 8.05 -18.22 -4.17
C LYS A 332 7.16 -18.77 -3.06
N THR A 333 7.01 -18.00 -1.98
CA THR A 333 6.25 -18.39 -0.78
C THR A 333 4.75 -18.36 -1.01
N GLU A 334 4.25 -17.32 -1.68
CA GLU A 334 2.82 -17.03 -1.85
C GLU A 334 1.99 -18.24 -2.33
N PRO A 335 2.39 -19.01 -3.36
CA PRO A 335 1.60 -20.17 -3.79
C PRO A 335 1.50 -21.30 -2.75
N TYR A 336 2.54 -21.51 -1.92
CA TYR A 336 2.49 -22.49 -0.84
C TYR A 336 1.57 -22.01 0.29
N ASP A 337 1.59 -20.72 0.62
CA ASP A 337 0.70 -20.18 1.65
C ASP A 337 -0.77 -20.29 1.24
N GLN A 338 -1.11 -19.93 -0.01
CA GLN A 338 -2.49 -20.03 -0.49
C GLN A 338 -2.99 -21.49 -0.52
N ARG A 339 -2.15 -22.44 -0.93
CA ARG A 339 -2.51 -23.86 -0.92
C ARG A 339 -2.63 -24.43 0.50
N ARG A 340 -1.72 -24.04 1.40
CA ARG A 340 -1.81 -24.33 2.84
C ARG A 340 -3.15 -23.88 3.40
N GLN A 341 -3.57 -22.65 3.11
CA GLN A 341 -4.86 -22.13 3.57
C GLN A 341 -6.01 -23.02 3.06
N THR A 342 -5.99 -23.45 1.79
CA THR A 342 -6.96 -24.43 1.27
C THR A 342 -6.97 -25.72 2.08
N PHE A 343 -5.81 -26.31 2.38
CA PHE A 343 -5.72 -27.51 3.21
C PHE A 343 -6.22 -27.31 4.64
N MET A 344 -6.01 -26.14 5.23
CA MET A 344 -6.56 -25.79 6.55
C MET A 344 -8.10 -25.75 6.52
N TYR A 345 -8.71 -25.21 5.46
CA TYR A 345 -10.17 -25.22 5.30
C TYR A 345 -10.73 -26.65 5.17
N MET A 346 -9.99 -27.54 4.51
CA MET A 346 -10.31 -28.96 4.38
C MET A 346 -10.00 -29.78 5.64
N SER A 347 -9.44 -29.16 6.70
CA SER A 347 -8.91 -29.87 7.88
C SER A 347 -7.83 -30.92 7.55
N ASN A 348 -7.13 -30.76 6.42
CA ASN A 348 -6.02 -31.62 6.02
C ASN A 348 -4.70 -31.05 6.58
N TYR A 349 -4.55 -31.17 7.90
CA TYR A 349 -3.47 -30.49 8.63
C TYR A 349 -2.06 -31.03 8.30
N GLU A 350 -1.91 -32.26 7.81
CA GLU A 350 -0.59 -32.79 7.38
C GLU A 350 -0.04 -32.05 6.17
N GLN A 351 -0.90 -31.84 5.15
CA GLN A 351 -0.49 -31.11 3.95
C GLN A 351 -0.32 -29.62 4.23
N ALA A 352 -1.19 -29.05 5.07
CA ALA A 352 -1.01 -27.68 5.55
C ALA A 352 0.32 -27.51 6.30
N LEU A 353 0.69 -28.44 7.17
CA LEU A 353 1.97 -28.42 7.88
C LEU A 353 3.16 -28.48 6.90
N ALA A 354 3.09 -29.36 5.91
CA ALA A 354 4.15 -29.49 4.90
C ALA A 354 4.36 -28.18 4.11
N ASP A 355 3.27 -27.55 3.67
CA ASP A 355 3.33 -26.28 2.94
C ASP A 355 3.80 -25.13 3.86
N ALA A 356 3.36 -25.08 5.12
CA ALA A 356 3.81 -24.09 6.09
C ALA A 356 5.32 -24.20 6.38
N MET A 357 5.84 -25.43 6.52
CA MET A 357 7.28 -25.67 6.65
C MET A 357 8.05 -25.24 5.40
N LYS A 358 7.44 -25.38 4.21
CA LYS A 358 8.05 -24.88 2.99
C LYS A 358 8.11 -23.35 2.97
N CYS A 359 7.07 -22.66 3.46
CA CYS A 359 7.10 -21.21 3.62
C CYS A 359 8.23 -20.76 4.55
N ILE A 360 8.43 -21.43 5.70
CA ILE A 360 9.56 -21.16 6.60
C ILE A 360 10.92 -21.38 5.90
N SER A 361 11.02 -22.38 5.01
CA SER A 361 12.28 -22.62 4.28
C SER A 361 12.65 -21.51 3.28
N ILE A 362 11.66 -20.72 2.84
CA ILE A 362 11.84 -19.62 1.88
C ILE A 362 11.95 -18.28 2.63
N GLU A 363 11.02 -18.02 3.56
CA GLU A 363 10.93 -16.81 4.37
C GLU A 363 11.04 -17.16 5.87
N TYR A 364 12.24 -17.58 6.27
CA TYR A 364 12.50 -17.97 7.66
C TYR A 364 12.14 -16.89 8.67
N ASP A 365 12.33 -15.62 8.30
CA ASP A 365 12.09 -14.48 9.17
C ASP A 365 10.61 -14.10 9.38
N ASN A 366 9.69 -14.71 8.64
CA ASN A 366 8.26 -14.41 8.75
C ASN A 366 7.61 -15.29 9.83
N LEU A 367 7.47 -14.71 11.03
CA LEU A 367 6.92 -15.41 12.21
C LEU A 367 5.48 -15.92 12.03
N ARG A 368 4.72 -15.41 11.06
CA ARG A 368 3.38 -15.93 10.74
C ARG A 368 3.46 -17.40 10.34
N TYR A 369 4.42 -17.80 9.52
CA TYR A 369 4.54 -19.19 9.05
C TYR A 369 4.97 -20.15 10.16
N HIS A 370 5.83 -19.70 11.08
CA HIS A 370 6.16 -20.47 12.29
C HIS A 370 4.91 -20.69 13.16
N PHE A 371 4.06 -19.67 13.30
CA PHE A 371 2.80 -19.79 14.01
C PHE A 371 1.80 -20.71 13.29
N ASP A 372 1.76 -20.68 11.96
CA ASP A 372 0.93 -21.59 11.16
C ASP A 372 1.37 -23.05 11.31
N VAL A 373 2.69 -23.32 11.37
CA VAL A 373 3.25 -24.64 11.72
C VAL A 373 2.82 -25.06 13.13
N PHE A 374 2.94 -24.17 14.10
CA PHE A 374 2.49 -24.41 15.47
C PHE A 374 1.00 -24.81 15.52
N CYS A 375 0.13 -24.06 14.85
CA CYS A 375 -1.30 -24.36 14.81
C CYS A 375 -1.59 -25.71 14.13
N ALA A 376 -0.92 -26.03 13.02
CA ALA A 376 -1.09 -27.31 12.34
C ALA A 376 -0.62 -28.50 13.21
N GLN A 377 0.50 -28.36 13.94
CA GLN A 377 0.96 -29.37 14.90
C GLN A 377 -0.04 -29.57 16.05
N VAL A 378 -0.63 -28.49 16.58
CA VAL A 378 -1.66 -28.55 17.62
C VAL A 378 -2.91 -29.28 17.11
N ALA A 379 -3.37 -28.94 15.90
CA ALA A 379 -4.52 -29.59 15.27
C ALA A 379 -4.29 -31.09 15.03
N LEU A 380 -3.04 -31.50 14.76
CA LEU A 380 -2.62 -32.90 14.63
C LEU A 380 -2.39 -33.62 15.97
N GLY A 381 -2.45 -32.92 17.11
CA GLY A 381 -2.12 -33.49 18.43
C GLY A 381 -0.62 -33.71 18.68
N ARG A 382 0.26 -33.11 17.87
CA ARG A 382 1.72 -33.22 17.97
C ARG A 382 2.29 -32.21 18.97
N TYR A 383 1.90 -32.33 20.24
CA TYR A 383 2.18 -31.31 21.25
C TYR A 383 3.66 -31.11 21.55
N ASP A 384 4.46 -32.18 21.64
CA ASP A 384 5.90 -32.06 21.88
C ASP A 384 6.60 -31.23 20.78
N ALA A 385 6.20 -31.44 19.52
CA ALA A 385 6.71 -30.67 18.40
C ALA A 385 6.21 -29.21 18.43
N ALA A 386 4.93 -29.01 18.79
CA ALA A 386 4.35 -27.68 18.94
C ALA A 386 5.02 -26.86 20.04
N GLU A 387 5.40 -27.47 21.16
CA GLU A 387 6.15 -26.77 22.23
C GLU A 387 7.55 -26.33 21.75
N VAL A 388 8.23 -27.17 20.97
CA VAL A 388 9.52 -26.82 20.36
C VAL A 388 9.36 -25.65 19.39
N THR A 389 8.35 -25.69 18.51
CA THR A 389 8.07 -24.60 17.57
C THR A 389 7.69 -23.31 18.30
N HIS A 390 6.86 -23.39 19.34
CA HIS A 390 6.51 -22.22 20.17
C HIS A 390 7.76 -21.59 20.81
N ARG A 391 8.66 -22.41 21.37
CA ARG A 391 9.94 -21.93 21.91
C ARG A 391 10.79 -21.26 20.84
N ALA A 392 10.85 -21.82 19.64
CA ALA A 392 11.56 -21.23 18.51
C ALA A 392 10.97 -19.87 18.09
N ILE A 393 9.64 -19.71 18.10
CA ILE A 393 8.97 -18.43 17.82
C ILE A 393 9.39 -17.37 18.84
N ILE A 394 9.35 -17.70 20.14
CA ILE A 394 9.68 -16.76 21.22
C ILE A 394 11.16 -16.38 21.19
N GLN A 395 12.04 -17.32 20.86
CA GLN A 395 13.49 -17.11 20.82
C GLN A 395 14.00 -16.53 19.48
N HIS A 396 13.11 -16.31 18.50
CA HIS A 396 13.53 -15.92 17.15
C HIS A 396 14.18 -14.52 17.13
N PRO A 397 15.34 -14.30 16.46
CA PRO A 397 16.07 -13.03 16.52
C PRO A 397 15.26 -11.79 16.09
N LYS A 398 14.46 -11.93 15.02
CA LYS A 398 13.59 -10.84 14.53
C LYS A 398 12.28 -10.66 15.27
N ALA A 399 12.00 -11.51 16.25
CA ALA A 399 10.81 -11.38 17.07
C ALA A 399 10.80 -10.07 17.86
N ASN A 400 11.98 -9.45 18.04
CA ASN A 400 12.17 -8.14 18.65
C ASN A 400 12.35 -6.96 17.68
N HIS A 401 12.45 -7.17 16.36
CA HIS A 401 12.86 -6.13 15.39
C HIS A 401 11.84 -5.78 14.30
N GLN A 402 10.83 -6.61 14.03
CA GLN A 402 9.83 -6.36 12.97
C GLN A 402 8.64 -5.48 13.42
N LEU A 403 8.85 -4.51 14.31
CA LEU A 403 7.85 -3.50 14.62
C LEU A 403 8.48 -2.13 14.42
N ASN A 404 8.02 -1.44 13.38
CA ASN A 404 8.19 0.00 13.28
C ASN A 404 7.54 0.62 14.52
N THR A 405 8.36 1.28 15.32
CA THR A 405 8.07 1.85 16.63
C THR A 405 7.11 3.05 16.60
N ASN A 406 6.32 3.22 15.54
CA ASN A 406 5.52 4.42 15.32
C ASN A 406 4.10 4.36 15.90
N ALA A 407 3.65 3.22 16.45
CA ALA A 407 2.34 3.09 17.09
C ALA A 407 2.40 2.98 18.62
N LEU A 408 3.08 3.91 19.31
CA LEU A 408 2.87 4.20 20.75
C LEU A 408 2.92 2.97 21.69
N GLY A 409 3.73 1.96 21.36
CA GLY A 409 3.84 0.72 22.13
C GLY A 409 5.29 0.28 22.17
N ALA A 410 6.10 0.96 22.98
CA ALA A 410 7.45 0.52 23.28
C ALA A 410 7.36 -0.44 24.49
N GLY A 411 7.32 -1.74 24.25
CA GLY A 411 7.40 -2.78 25.29
C GLY A 411 8.80 -3.38 25.30
N GLU A 412 9.10 -4.24 26.26
CA GLU A 412 10.33 -5.03 26.25
C GLU A 412 10.48 -5.85 24.95
N PRO A 413 11.71 -6.05 24.44
CA PRO A 413 11.99 -7.10 23.46
C PRO A 413 11.46 -8.43 24.02
N GLY A 414 10.46 -9.05 23.39
CA GLY A 414 9.79 -10.25 23.92
C GLY A 414 8.27 -10.10 24.04
N TYR A 415 7.85 -9.05 24.75
CA TYR A 415 6.44 -8.82 25.11
C TYR A 415 5.54 -8.61 23.87
N HIS A 416 6.07 -7.96 22.84
CA HIS A 416 5.34 -7.76 21.58
C HIS A 416 5.07 -9.05 20.83
N ILE A 417 5.94 -10.04 20.97
CA ILE A 417 5.77 -11.38 20.38
C ILE A 417 4.67 -12.10 21.11
N TYR A 418 4.69 -12.06 22.45
CA TYR A 418 3.62 -12.60 23.28
C TYR A 418 2.26 -12.03 22.84
N MET A 419 2.15 -10.70 22.70
CA MET A 419 0.92 -10.05 22.21
C MET A 419 0.56 -10.44 20.78
N ARG A 420 1.53 -10.56 19.88
CA ARG A 420 1.32 -11.00 18.48
C ARG A 420 0.78 -12.42 18.43
N LEU A 421 1.32 -13.34 19.23
CA LEU A 421 0.86 -14.72 19.32
C LEU A 421 -0.58 -14.81 19.80
N HIS A 422 -0.96 -14.04 20.83
CA HIS A 422 -2.35 -13.99 21.30
C HIS A 422 -3.30 -13.51 20.21
N ARG A 423 -2.87 -12.54 19.39
CA ARG A 423 -3.68 -12.02 18.30
C ARG A 423 -3.81 -13.02 17.14
N TYR A 424 -2.74 -13.71 16.77
CA TYR A 424 -2.81 -14.78 15.78
C TYR A 424 -3.64 -15.97 16.27
N ALA A 425 -3.50 -16.34 17.55
CA ALA A 425 -4.30 -17.36 18.20
C ALA A 425 -5.79 -17.00 18.18
N ALA A 426 -6.15 -15.78 18.57
CA ALA A 426 -7.52 -15.29 18.51
C ALA A 426 -8.13 -15.46 17.11
N LYS A 427 -7.45 -14.98 16.06
CA LYS A 427 -7.95 -15.10 14.69
C LYS A 427 -8.12 -16.56 14.25
N TYR A 428 -7.08 -17.38 14.45
CA TYR A 428 -7.11 -18.79 14.07
C TYR A 428 -8.23 -19.55 14.78
N ILE A 429 -8.36 -19.36 16.09
CA ILE A 429 -9.37 -20.03 16.91
C ILE A 429 -10.78 -19.55 16.53
N PHE A 430 -10.99 -18.24 16.40
CA PHE A 430 -12.30 -17.68 16.05
C PHE A 430 -12.78 -18.17 14.69
N ASP A 431 -11.91 -18.18 13.68
CA ASP A 431 -12.22 -18.72 12.35
C ASP A 431 -12.51 -20.22 12.39
N THR A 432 -11.72 -20.97 13.15
CA THR A 432 -11.87 -22.43 13.26
C THR A 432 -13.18 -22.79 13.94
N LEU A 433 -13.50 -22.16 15.08
CA LEU A 433 -14.72 -22.40 15.84
C LEU A 433 -15.97 -21.87 15.12
N THR A 434 -15.92 -20.70 14.48
CA THR A 434 -17.05 -20.20 13.66
C THR A 434 -17.37 -21.13 12.50
N ALA A 435 -16.37 -21.80 11.93
CA ALA A 435 -16.57 -22.78 10.88
C ALA A 435 -17.03 -24.17 11.39
N GLY A 436 -17.26 -24.33 12.71
CA GLY A 436 -17.64 -25.61 13.31
C GLY A 436 -16.53 -26.66 13.32
N ARG A 437 -15.26 -26.25 13.12
CA ARG A 437 -14.10 -27.14 13.13
C ARG A 437 -13.48 -27.23 14.52
N SER A 438 -12.71 -28.29 14.76
CA SER A 438 -11.85 -28.40 15.93
C SER A 438 -10.44 -27.86 15.62
N TRP A 439 -9.78 -27.29 16.62
CA TRP A 439 -8.39 -26.81 16.51
C TRP A 439 -7.38 -27.73 17.23
N HIS A 440 -7.86 -28.77 17.90
CA HIS A 440 -7.07 -29.87 18.47
C HIS A 440 -7.89 -31.18 18.42
N PRO A 441 -7.27 -32.36 18.57
CA PRO A 441 -8.00 -33.62 18.69
C PRO A 441 -8.96 -33.65 19.90
N PRO A 442 -10.19 -34.17 19.78
CA PRO A 442 -11.23 -34.04 20.81
C PRO A 442 -10.88 -34.70 22.15
N ASN A 443 -10.07 -35.76 22.13
CA ASN A 443 -9.70 -36.54 23.32
C ASN A 443 -8.34 -36.14 23.92
N ALA A 444 -7.73 -35.08 23.40
CA ALA A 444 -6.44 -34.58 23.85
C ALA A 444 -6.50 -33.05 23.83
N ALA A 445 -6.81 -32.43 24.98
CA ALA A 445 -6.74 -30.98 25.08
C ALA A 445 -5.28 -30.57 25.35
N PRO A 446 -4.71 -29.60 24.61
CA PRO A 446 -3.35 -29.14 24.82
C PRO A 446 -3.22 -28.43 26.17
N LYS A 447 -2.20 -28.82 26.96
CA LYS A 447 -1.93 -28.28 28.30
C LYS A 447 -0.51 -27.75 28.36
N GLY A 448 -0.30 -26.69 29.14
CA GLY A 448 1.01 -26.08 29.35
C GLY A 448 1.11 -24.66 28.80
N PRO A 449 2.20 -23.94 29.13
CA PRO A 449 2.36 -22.52 28.83
C PRO A 449 2.37 -22.23 27.32
N ALA A 450 2.88 -23.14 26.49
CA ALA A 450 2.94 -22.96 25.04
C ALA A 450 1.56 -22.83 24.37
N PHE A 451 0.51 -23.40 24.96
CA PHE A 451 -0.83 -23.45 24.37
C PHE A 451 -1.78 -22.42 24.99
N ARG A 452 -1.32 -21.63 25.95
CA ARG A 452 -2.14 -20.65 26.69
C ARG A 452 -2.89 -19.71 25.77
N ALA A 453 -2.22 -19.13 24.77
CA ALA A 453 -2.82 -18.19 23.84
C ALA A 453 -4.01 -18.79 23.06
N LEU A 454 -3.90 -20.06 22.65
CA LEU A 454 -4.98 -20.77 21.94
C LEU A 454 -6.13 -21.11 22.89
N ASN A 455 -5.83 -21.59 24.09
CA ASN A 455 -6.82 -21.90 25.11
C ASN A 455 -7.61 -20.65 25.53
N GLU A 456 -6.93 -19.56 25.86
CA GLU A 456 -7.56 -18.28 26.24
C GLU A 456 -8.42 -17.72 25.10
N ALA A 457 -7.94 -17.82 23.85
CA ALA A 457 -8.74 -17.44 22.69
C ALA A 457 -10.01 -18.29 22.53
N ALA A 458 -9.92 -19.61 22.79
CA ALA A 458 -11.08 -20.51 22.71
C ALA A 458 -12.10 -20.21 23.81
N ASP A 459 -11.63 -20.03 25.05
CA ASP A 459 -12.46 -19.64 26.18
C ASP A 459 -13.14 -18.29 25.93
N TYR A 460 -12.39 -17.33 25.40
CA TYR A 460 -12.91 -16.00 25.09
C TYR A 460 -13.95 -16.05 23.96
N TYR A 461 -13.70 -16.84 22.91
CA TYR A 461 -14.67 -17.06 21.84
C TYR A 461 -15.99 -17.61 22.39
N GLN A 462 -15.93 -18.63 23.24
CA GLN A 462 -17.11 -19.23 23.86
C GLN A 462 -17.82 -18.26 24.81
N TYR A 463 -17.06 -17.51 25.60
CA TYR A 463 -17.58 -16.47 26.49
C TYR A 463 -18.36 -15.40 25.70
N LEU A 464 -17.78 -14.93 24.59
CA LEU A 464 -18.34 -13.86 23.77
C LEU A 464 -19.52 -14.35 22.93
N SER A 465 -19.44 -15.54 22.34
CA SER A 465 -20.50 -16.12 21.49
C SER A 465 -21.82 -16.36 22.24
N LYS A 466 -21.78 -16.42 23.58
CA LYS A 466 -22.99 -16.48 24.42
C LYS A 466 -23.68 -15.11 24.60
N ARG A 467 -23.00 -14.01 24.28
CA ARG A 467 -23.43 -12.63 24.54
C ARG A 467 -23.52 -11.77 23.28
N ALA A 468 -22.76 -12.10 22.25
CA ALA A 468 -22.67 -11.37 21.01
C ALA A 468 -22.57 -12.32 19.82
N ARG A 469 -23.03 -11.88 18.66
CA ARG A 469 -22.89 -12.57 17.37
C ARG A 469 -21.78 -11.93 16.55
N ARG A 470 -20.96 -12.75 15.90
CA ARG A 470 -19.90 -12.30 14.99
C ARG A 470 -20.52 -11.84 13.68
N LEU A 471 -20.47 -10.54 13.39
CA LEU A 471 -21.12 -9.94 12.22
C LEU A 471 -20.14 -9.77 11.05
N ILE A 472 -18.99 -9.14 11.29
CA ILE A 472 -17.95 -8.90 10.27
C ILE A 472 -16.65 -9.54 10.74
N ARG A 473 -16.10 -10.46 9.92
CA ARG A 473 -14.91 -11.28 10.26
C ARG A 473 -13.57 -10.61 9.93
N SER A 474 -13.62 -9.54 9.14
CA SER A 474 -12.47 -8.75 8.69
C SER A 474 -12.92 -7.31 8.43
N GLY A 475 -12.91 -6.47 9.47
CA GLY A 475 -13.32 -5.08 9.38
C GLY A 475 -13.31 -4.36 10.73
N PHE A 476 -13.25 -3.03 10.71
CA PHE A 476 -13.16 -2.16 11.89
C PHE A 476 -14.00 -0.90 11.72
N CYS A 477 -14.35 -0.24 12.83
CA CYS A 477 -15.13 1.00 12.85
C CYS A 477 -16.43 0.92 12.06
N GLY A 478 -17.43 0.22 12.62
CA GLY A 478 -18.77 0.25 12.07
C GLY A 478 -19.52 1.55 12.44
N SER A 479 -20.50 1.87 11.61
CA SER A 479 -21.54 2.86 11.89
C SER A 479 -22.84 2.39 11.26
N TRP A 480 -23.94 2.52 12.00
CA TRP A 480 -25.26 2.09 11.57
C TRP A 480 -25.91 3.10 10.63
N SER A 481 -26.62 2.64 9.61
CA SER A 481 -27.54 3.51 8.88
C SER A 481 -28.66 3.98 9.81
N PRO A 482 -29.26 5.17 9.59
CA PRO A 482 -30.29 5.70 10.50
C PRO A 482 -31.53 4.81 10.67
N ASP A 483 -31.83 3.98 9.69
CA ASP A 483 -32.92 2.98 9.74
C ASP A 483 -32.49 1.65 10.37
N GLY A 484 -31.20 1.49 10.73
CA GLY A 484 -30.62 0.26 11.26
C GLY A 484 -30.55 -0.91 10.28
N SER A 485 -30.85 -0.71 8.98
CA SER A 485 -30.88 -1.79 7.99
C SER A 485 -29.51 -2.14 7.42
N LYS A 486 -28.54 -1.23 7.52
CA LYS A 486 -27.19 -1.36 6.97
C LYS A 486 -26.14 -0.93 7.99
N MET A 487 -24.92 -1.42 7.79
CA MET A 487 -23.73 -0.99 8.53
C MET A 487 -22.64 -0.62 7.54
N VAL A 488 -22.12 0.61 7.64
CA VAL A 488 -20.87 0.96 6.95
C VAL A 488 -19.70 0.66 7.88
N TYR A 489 -18.59 0.16 7.34
CA TYR A 489 -17.40 -0.14 8.12
C TYR A 489 -16.11 -0.02 7.29
N SER A 490 -14.97 0.04 7.97
CA SER A 490 -13.63 0.05 7.37
C SER A 490 -13.12 -1.37 7.16
N MET A 491 -12.53 -1.66 6.00
CA MET A 491 -11.99 -2.98 5.65
C MET A 491 -10.56 -2.86 5.12
N GLY A 492 -9.72 -3.82 5.44
CA GLY A 492 -8.27 -3.78 5.20
C GLY A 492 -7.52 -3.58 6.51
N THR A 493 -6.33 -3.00 6.45
CA THR A 493 -5.57 -2.59 7.64
C THR A 493 -5.68 -1.08 7.83
N PRO A 494 -5.65 -0.55 9.07
CA PRO A 494 -5.62 0.90 9.30
C PRO A 494 -4.53 1.59 8.48
N GLY A 495 -4.91 2.67 7.78
CA GLY A 495 -4.06 3.37 6.81
C GLY A 495 -3.93 2.70 5.43
N PHE A 496 -4.36 1.45 5.29
CA PHE A 496 -4.52 0.76 4.02
C PHE A 496 -5.90 0.12 3.90
N SER A 497 -6.94 0.93 4.10
CA SER A 497 -8.33 0.47 4.16
C SER A 497 -9.23 1.13 3.13
N GLY A 498 -10.39 0.52 2.94
CA GLY A 498 -11.52 1.08 2.20
C GLY A 498 -12.81 0.94 3.00
N LEU A 499 -13.87 1.55 2.50
CA LEU A 499 -15.20 1.51 3.10
C LEU A 499 -16.05 0.43 2.43
N ALA A 500 -16.82 -0.28 3.25
CA ALA A 500 -17.83 -1.22 2.79
C ALA A 500 -19.14 -1.04 3.53
N ILE A 501 -20.24 -1.31 2.84
CA ILE A 501 -21.58 -1.35 3.40
C ILE A 501 -22.03 -2.80 3.42
N LEU A 502 -22.41 -3.28 4.60
CA LEU A 502 -23.11 -4.55 4.81
C LEU A 502 -24.61 -4.28 4.91
N ASP A 503 -25.38 -4.92 4.05
CA ASP A 503 -26.83 -5.00 4.19
C ASP A 503 -27.17 -6.13 5.17
N LEU A 504 -27.78 -5.79 6.31
CA LEU A 504 -27.96 -6.72 7.42
C LEU A 504 -29.07 -7.75 7.17
N GLN A 505 -29.99 -7.44 6.25
CA GLN A 505 -31.08 -8.33 5.89
C GLN A 505 -30.62 -9.40 4.89
N THR A 506 -29.83 -9.00 3.89
CA THR A 506 -29.40 -9.89 2.81
C THR A 506 -28.01 -10.50 3.05
N GLY A 507 -27.24 -9.95 3.98
CA GLY A 507 -25.83 -10.29 4.19
C GLY A 507 -24.91 -9.83 3.05
N LYS A 508 -25.43 -9.06 2.07
CA LYS A 508 -24.64 -8.62 0.93
C LYS A 508 -23.71 -7.49 1.32
N LYS A 509 -22.44 -7.64 0.96
CA LYS A 509 -21.41 -6.62 1.10
C LYS A 509 -21.26 -5.83 -0.20
N LYS A 510 -21.14 -4.51 -0.09
CA LYS A 510 -20.83 -3.61 -1.19
C LYS A 510 -19.67 -2.71 -0.80
N LEU A 511 -18.61 -2.69 -1.61
CA LEU A 511 -17.54 -1.71 -1.46
C LEU A 511 -18.02 -0.31 -1.89
N LEU A 512 -17.65 0.70 -1.09
CA LEU A 512 -18.08 2.08 -1.28
C LEU A 512 -16.93 2.98 -1.75
N ALA A 513 -15.82 3.01 -1.02
CA ALA A 513 -14.69 3.90 -1.32
C ALA A 513 -13.34 3.26 -0.99
N VAL A 514 -12.30 3.56 -1.76
CA VAL A 514 -10.90 3.17 -1.49
C VAL A 514 -9.99 4.31 -1.93
N PRO A 515 -9.19 4.92 -1.03
CA PRO A 515 -9.06 4.60 0.40
C PRO A 515 -10.18 5.18 1.29
N GLY A 516 -10.28 4.70 2.53
CA GLY A 516 -11.14 5.29 3.57
C GLY A 516 -11.18 4.49 4.88
N GLN A 517 -11.39 5.19 6.00
CA GLN A 517 -11.55 4.61 7.34
C GLN A 517 -12.42 5.48 8.25
N VAL A 518 -12.89 4.89 9.36
CA VAL A 518 -13.75 5.49 10.39
C VAL A 518 -14.98 6.17 9.78
N PRO A 519 -15.82 5.42 9.05
CA PRO A 519 -17.03 5.96 8.44
C PRO A 519 -18.13 6.23 9.48
N VAL A 520 -18.90 7.29 9.27
CA VAL A 520 -20.09 7.65 10.04
C VAL A 520 -21.24 8.08 9.13
N TRP A 521 -22.42 7.51 9.33
CA TRP A 521 -23.61 7.86 8.56
C TRP A 521 -24.14 9.24 8.92
N SER A 522 -24.60 9.98 7.92
CA SER A 522 -25.41 11.17 8.16
C SER A 522 -26.76 10.79 8.76
N PRO A 523 -27.36 11.64 9.62
CA PRO A 523 -28.67 11.36 10.23
C PRO A 523 -29.80 11.12 9.22
N ASP A 524 -29.70 11.69 8.01
CA ASP A 524 -30.67 11.50 6.93
C ASP A 524 -30.42 10.27 6.05
N GLY A 525 -29.32 9.55 6.28
CA GLY A 525 -28.95 8.33 5.57
C GLY A 525 -28.54 8.54 4.11
N ARG A 526 -28.21 9.78 3.71
CA ARG A 526 -27.81 10.07 2.33
C ARG A 526 -26.31 10.08 2.12
N TYR A 527 -25.55 10.42 3.16
CA TYR A 527 -24.12 10.60 3.08
C TYR A 527 -23.40 9.79 4.16
N ILE A 528 -22.13 9.53 3.90
CA ILE A 528 -21.19 8.94 4.84
C ILE A 528 -19.98 9.88 4.89
N ALA A 529 -19.69 10.39 6.08
CA ALA A 529 -18.44 11.08 6.35
C ALA A 529 -17.41 10.05 6.80
N TYR A 530 -16.16 10.21 6.39
CA TYR A 530 -15.06 9.31 6.73
C TYR A 530 -13.76 10.09 6.60
N HIS A 531 -12.64 9.50 7.02
CA HIS A 531 -11.34 10.11 6.73
C HIS A 531 -10.47 9.19 5.87
N ARG A 532 -9.62 9.80 5.06
CA ARG A 532 -8.66 9.11 4.18
C ARG A 532 -7.25 9.62 4.44
N LEU A 533 -6.27 8.75 4.21
CA LEU A 533 -4.89 9.17 4.05
C LEU A 533 -4.67 9.59 2.59
N ARG A 534 -4.06 10.76 2.37
CA ARG A 534 -3.67 11.23 1.03
C ARG A 534 -2.52 10.35 0.50
N LYS A 535 -2.88 9.28 -0.22
CA LYS A 535 -1.94 8.30 -0.76
C LYS A 535 -2.50 7.59 -1.98
N ILE A 536 -1.65 7.41 -3.00
CA ILE A 536 -1.98 6.58 -4.16
C ILE A 536 -1.96 5.10 -3.73
N MET A 537 -3.13 4.48 -3.67
CA MET A 537 -3.31 3.09 -3.24
C MET A 537 -3.91 2.21 -4.33
N THR A 538 -3.45 0.94 -4.39
CA THR A 538 -4.02 -0.08 -5.28
C THR A 538 -5.08 -0.91 -4.55
N SER A 539 -6.09 -1.42 -5.26
CA SER A 539 -7.17 -2.21 -4.62
C SER A 539 -6.68 -3.55 -4.06
N ALA A 540 -5.57 -4.08 -4.59
CA ALA A 540 -4.91 -5.26 -4.04
C ALA A 540 -4.51 -5.11 -2.57
N ILE A 541 -4.29 -3.89 -2.09
CA ILE A 541 -3.86 -3.64 -0.72
C ILE A 541 -4.92 -4.02 0.32
N LEU A 542 -6.20 -3.99 -0.06
CA LEU A 542 -7.30 -4.43 0.81
C LEU A 542 -7.26 -5.93 1.09
N THR A 543 -6.48 -6.68 0.30
CA THR A 543 -6.41 -8.14 0.34
C THR A 543 -5.16 -8.64 1.07
N ASP A 544 -4.22 -7.75 1.40
CA ASP A 544 -2.99 -8.06 2.10
C ASP A 544 -3.03 -7.54 3.55
N PRO A 545 -3.31 -8.41 4.54
CA PRO A 545 -3.39 -8.00 5.93
C PRO A 545 -2.02 -7.75 6.58
N THR A 546 -0.91 -7.96 5.86
CA THR A 546 0.44 -7.90 6.41
C THR A 546 1.09 -6.52 6.30
N ARG A 547 0.55 -5.65 5.41
CA ARG A 547 1.05 -4.29 5.22
C ARG A 547 0.67 -3.38 6.39
N GLN A 548 1.67 -2.68 6.92
CA GLN A 548 1.51 -1.66 7.96
C GLN A 548 1.77 -0.28 7.38
N PRO A 549 0.99 0.75 7.76
CA PRO A 549 1.18 2.10 7.25
C PRO A 549 2.59 2.60 7.56
N GLU A 550 3.25 3.16 6.54
CA GLU A 550 4.53 3.84 6.69
C GLU A 550 4.27 5.30 7.08
N ALA A 551 4.42 5.60 8.39
CA ALA A 551 4.27 6.93 8.99
C ALA A 551 2.85 7.56 8.87
N PHE A 552 2.61 8.59 9.70
CA PHE A 552 1.37 9.36 9.69
C PHE A 552 1.36 10.27 8.45
N ASP A 553 0.58 9.89 7.44
CA ASP A 553 0.29 10.71 6.26
C ASP A 553 -0.76 11.79 6.60
N VAL A 554 -0.95 12.79 5.75
CA VAL A 554 -1.99 13.82 5.94
C VAL A 554 -3.37 13.16 5.90
N GLU A 555 -4.14 13.37 6.96
CA GLU A 555 -5.50 12.85 7.13
C GLU A 555 -6.52 13.90 6.66
N GLU A 556 -7.44 13.48 5.81
CA GLU A 556 -8.48 14.34 5.24
C GLU A 556 -9.86 13.74 5.46
N ILE A 557 -10.76 14.55 6.02
CA ILE A 557 -12.18 14.25 6.13
C ILE A 557 -12.84 14.38 4.75
N CYS A 558 -13.54 13.34 4.34
CA CYS A 558 -14.26 13.27 3.08
C CYS A 558 -15.74 12.94 3.31
N LEU A 559 -16.58 13.40 2.38
CA LEU A 559 -18.00 13.08 2.32
C LEU A 559 -18.30 12.32 1.04
N ILE A 560 -18.98 11.18 1.14
CA ILE A 560 -19.45 10.43 -0.04
C ILE A 560 -20.96 10.16 0.07
N ARG A 561 -21.65 10.17 -1.07
CA ARG A 561 -23.04 9.69 -1.15
C ARG A 561 -23.10 8.20 -0.84
N ALA A 562 -24.06 7.77 -0.03
CA ALA A 562 -24.10 6.41 0.50
C ALA A 562 -24.28 5.30 -0.55
N ASP A 563 -24.74 5.62 -1.76
CA ASP A 563 -24.81 4.67 -2.87
C ASP A 563 -23.55 4.65 -3.75
N GLY A 564 -22.60 5.57 -3.50
CA GLY A 564 -21.29 5.65 -4.14
C GLY A 564 -21.31 6.06 -5.61
N THR A 565 -22.36 6.74 -6.09
CA THR A 565 -22.39 7.20 -7.49
C THR A 565 -21.58 8.48 -7.73
N GLU A 566 -21.22 9.19 -6.67
CA GLU A 566 -20.49 10.45 -6.71
C GLU A 566 -19.08 10.26 -6.17
N GLU A 567 -18.16 11.12 -6.60
CA GLU A 567 -16.83 11.14 -6.02
C GLU A 567 -16.87 11.65 -4.59
N PRO A 568 -16.03 11.11 -3.69
CA PRO A 568 -15.87 11.70 -2.37
C PRO A 568 -15.42 13.16 -2.46
N ARG A 569 -16.11 14.03 -1.74
CA ARG A 569 -15.77 15.44 -1.62
C ARG A 569 -14.92 15.66 -0.38
N PRO A 570 -13.66 16.15 -0.51
CA PRO A 570 -12.86 16.52 0.65
C PRO A 570 -13.46 17.74 1.37
N LEU A 571 -13.39 17.77 2.70
CA LEU A 571 -13.97 18.82 3.54
C LEU A 571 -12.91 19.59 4.34
N ALA A 572 -12.07 18.87 5.07
CA ALA A 572 -11.07 19.47 5.98
C ALA A 572 -9.96 18.46 6.32
N GLU A 573 -8.81 18.96 6.76
CA GLU A 573 -7.74 18.13 7.33
C GLU A 573 -8.05 17.73 8.77
N GLY A 574 -7.95 16.45 9.06
CA GLY A 574 -8.26 15.86 10.35
C GLY A 574 -8.81 14.45 10.22
N ASP A 575 -9.26 13.91 11.35
CA ASP A 575 -9.73 12.54 11.47
C ASP A 575 -10.98 12.43 12.40
N HIS A 576 -11.46 11.20 12.57
CA HIS A 576 -12.58 10.86 13.46
C HIS A 576 -13.84 11.74 13.31
N PRO A 577 -14.44 11.80 12.11
CA PRO A 577 -15.62 12.62 11.87
C PRO A 577 -16.85 12.13 12.66
N GLN A 578 -17.69 13.07 13.09
CA GLN A 578 -18.94 12.86 13.83
C GLN A 578 -20.00 13.86 13.38
N TRP A 579 -21.22 13.38 13.16
CA TRP A 579 -22.32 14.24 12.73
C TRP A 579 -22.99 14.94 13.92
N SER A 580 -23.35 16.20 13.74
CA SER A 580 -24.37 16.81 14.59
C SER A 580 -25.73 16.12 14.36
N GLU A 581 -26.60 16.07 15.37
CA GLU A 581 -27.95 15.49 15.23
C GLU A 581 -28.74 16.10 14.06
N SER A 582 -28.58 17.41 13.83
CA SER A 582 -29.22 18.14 12.71
C SER A 582 -28.66 17.79 11.31
N GLY A 583 -27.54 17.07 11.24
CA GLY A 583 -26.79 16.79 10.02
C GLY A 583 -26.24 18.04 9.30
N GLN A 584 -26.22 19.21 9.97
CA GLN A 584 -25.71 20.45 9.36
C GLN A 584 -24.20 20.62 9.55
N TYR A 585 -23.65 20.08 10.64
CA TYR A 585 -22.25 20.22 11.02
C TYR A 585 -21.60 18.86 11.14
N LEU A 586 -20.30 18.83 10.85
CA LEU A 586 -19.44 17.70 11.12
C LEU A 586 -18.38 18.14 12.13
N TYR A 587 -18.34 17.47 13.26
CA TYR A 587 -17.26 17.56 14.24
C TYR A 587 -16.16 16.60 13.84
N TYR A 588 -14.90 16.99 14.04
CA TYR A 588 -13.76 16.14 13.74
C TYR A 588 -12.55 16.59 14.56
N GLN A 589 -11.53 15.75 14.67
CA GLN A 589 -10.32 16.06 15.40
C GLN A 589 -9.27 16.64 14.44
N SER A 590 -8.67 17.78 14.82
CA SER A 590 -7.64 18.45 14.01
C SER A 590 -6.43 17.53 13.81
N HIS A 591 -5.66 17.73 12.73
CA HIS A 591 -4.41 16.98 12.47
C HIS A 591 -3.42 16.95 13.66
N SER A 592 -3.43 17.99 14.51
CA SER A 592 -2.59 18.03 15.72
C SER A 592 -3.05 17.07 16.85
N GLY A 593 -4.26 16.52 16.75
CA GLY A 593 -4.89 15.69 17.77
C GLY A 593 -5.31 16.45 19.04
N ILE A 594 -5.21 17.78 19.08
CA ILE A 594 -5.46 18.57 20.31
C ILE A 594 -6.84 19.24 20.31
N MET A 595 -7.32 19.64 19.14
CA MET A 595 -8.51 20.48 19.00
C MET A 595 -9.63 19.68 18.35
N THR A 596 -10.83 19.77 18.92
CA THR A 596 -12.05 19.38 18.22
C THR A 596 -12.49 20.56 17.37
N MET A 597 -12.66 20.33 16.08
CA MET A 597 -13.09 21.31 15.08
C MET A 597 -14.51 20.99 14.63
N CYS A 598 -15.21 21.97 14.09
CA CYS A 598 -16.47 21.75 13.37
C CYS A 598 -16.44 22.43 12.00
N ILE A 599 -17.14 21.83 11.03
CA ILE A 599 -17.33 22.42 9.69
C ILE A 599 -18.80 22.28 9.25
N PRO A 600 -19.42 23.34 8.71
CA PRO A 600 -20.72 23.24 8.05
C PRO A 600 -20.62 22.40 6.77
N VAL A 601 -21.52 21.43 6.60
CA VAL A 601 -21.42 20.48 5.46
C VAL A 601 -22.06 21.02 4.18
N LYS A 602 -23.06 21.91 4.29
CA LYS A 602 -23.80 22.43 3.13
C LYS A 602 -23.14 23.61 2.43
N ASP A 603 -22.29 24.36 3.13
CA ASP A 603 -21.62 25.54 2.59
C ASP A 603 -20.20 25.17 2.18
N GLU A 604 -19.94 25.09 0.88
CA GLU A 604 -18.62 24.71 0.33
C GLU A 604 -17.55 25.79 0.55
N SER A 605 -17.97 27.02 0.88
CA SER A 605 -17.05 28.12 1.17
C SER A 605 -16.72 28.25 2.66
N ALA A 606 -17.41 27.49 3.52
CA ALA A 606 -17.22 27.53 4.95
C ALA A 606 -15.83 27.00 5.34
N ARG A 607 -15.26 27.63 6.36
CA ARG A 607 -13.99 27.21 6.96
C ARG A 607 -14.24 26.54 8.28
N SER A 608 -13.32 25.68 8.67
CA SER A 608 -13.34 24.98 9.95
C SER A 608 -13.21 25.94 11.13
N GLU A 609 -14.05 25.75 12.14
CA GLU A 609 -14.05 26.53 13.37
C GLU A 609 -13.63 25.65 14.55
N PRO A 610 -12.86 26.18 15.53
CA PRO A 610 -12.52 25.46 16.74
C PRO A 610 -13.76 25.33 17.64
N VAL A 611 -13.88 24.22 18.35
CA VAL A 611 -14.96 24.01 19.33
C VAL A 611 -14.40 24.01 20.75
N VAL A 612 -13.46 23.12 21.03
CA VAL A 612 -12.88 22.95 22.36
C VAL A 612 -11.54 22.22 22.29
N ILE A 613 -10.63 22.60 23.19
CA ILE A 613 -9.38 21.87 23.43
C ILE A 613 -9.74 20.55 24.10
N ALA A 614 -9.58 19.45 23.36
CA ALA A 614 -9.81 18.08 23.82
C ALA A 614 -8.55 17.27 23.51
N PRO A 615 -7.57 17.22 24.44
CA PRO A 615 -6.28 16.58 24.20
C PRO A 615 -6.36 15.04 24.17
N ALA A 616 -7.56 14.47 24.23
CA ALA A 616 -7.81 13.05 24.15
C ALA A 616 -7.86 12.52 22.73
N PHE A 617 -7.62 11.21 22.58
CA PHE A 617 -7.88 10.51 21.33
C PHE A 617 -9.39 10.36 21.15
N HIS A 618 -9.91 10.83 20.02
CA HIS A 618 -11.29 10.58 19.56
C HIS A 618 -12.36 11.00 20.58
N PRO A 619 -12.42 12.30 20.95
CA PRO A 619 -13.46 12.81 21.83
C PRO A 619 -14.83 12.68 21.15
N GLU A 620 -15.89 12.41 21.91
CA GLU A 620 -17.24 12.20 21.36
C GLU A 620 -18.19 13.33 21.77
N VAL A 621 -18.81 13.98 20.80
CA VAL A 621 -19.83 15.01 21.03
C VAL A 621 -21.16 14.34 21.41
N SER A 622 -21.87 14.88 22.42
CA SER A 622 -23.19 14.37 22.81
C SER A 622 -24.20 14.55 21.67
N PRO A 623 -25.23 13.70 21.57
CA PRO A 623 -26.27 13.82 20.55
C PRO A 623 -26.86 15.24 20.44
N ASP A 624 -27.16 15.89 21.57
CA ASP A 624 -27.67 17.27 21.66
C ASP A 624 -26.64 18.37 21.28
N GLY A 625 -25.38 18.00 21.07
CA GLY A 625 -24.29 18.91 20.74
C GLY A 625 -23.82 19.82 21.88
N ARG A 626 -24.25 19.56 23.12
CA ARG A 626 -23.93 20.41 24.28
C ARG A 626 -22.65 20.01 24.99
N TYR A 627 -22.31 18.73 24.99
CA TYR A 627 -21.20 18.18 25.75
C TYR A 627 -20.19 17.51 24.84
N ILE A 628 -18.93 17.49 25.26
CA ILE A 628 -17.92 16.62 24.69
C ILE A 628 -17.43 15.66 25.78
N ALA A 629 -17.37 14.38 25.45
CA ALA A 629 -16.87 13.35 26.35
C ALA A 629 -15.51 12.83 25.86
N GLU A 630 -14.57 12.75 26.77
CA GLU A 630 -13.25 12.17 26.52
C GLU A 630 -12.91 11.13 27.59
N ALA A 631 -12.43 9.96 27.18
CA ALA A 631 -11.88 8.97 28.10
C ALA A 631 -10.39 8.86 27.87
N VAL A 632 -9.65 9.52 28.76
CA VAL A 632 -8.20 9.60 28.65
C VAL A 632 -7.64 9.69 30.06
N GLY A 633 -7.26 8.55 30.62
CA GLY A 633 -6.85 8.55 32.02
C GLY A 633 -8.00 8.87 33.01
N GLU A 634 -9.21 9.11 32.56
CA GLU A 634 -10.46 9.27 33.31
C GLU A 634 -11.50 9.66 32.27
N LEU A 635 -12.77 9.45 32.57
CA LEU A 635 -13.82 10.07 31.77
C LEU A 635 -13.96 11.53 32.22
N ARG A 636 -14.00 12.44 31.26
CA ARG A 636 -14.36 13.85 31.45
C ARG A 636 -15.47 14.21 30.50
N ILE A 637 -16.42 14.98 31.00
CA ILE A 637 -17.48 15.58 30.19
C ILE A 637 -17.35 17.09 30.34
N THR A 638 -17.18 17.77 29.22
CA THR A 638 -16.98 19.23 29.14
C THR A 638 -18.17 19.88 28.46
N ASP A 639 -18.73 20.94 29.03
CA ASP A 639 -19.78 21.74 28.40
C ASP A 639 -19.15 22.61 27.31
N ILE A 640 -19.64 22.46 26.08
CA ILE A 640 -19.09 23.14 24.90
C ILE A 640 -19.34 24.66 24.97
N GLY A 641 -20.43 25.10 25.60
CA GLY A 641 -20.80 26.52 25.64
C GLY A 641 -19.89 27.38 26.49
N ASN A 642 -19.18 26.79 27.47
CA ASN A 642 -18.30 27.53 28.37
C ASN A 642 -16.91 26.88 28.58
N GLY A 643 -16.67 25.70 28.00
CA GLY A 643 -15.40 24.97 28.09
C GLY A 643 -15.11 24.35 29.47
N GLN A 644 -16.07 24.30 30.40
CA GLN A 644 -15.87 23.76 31.75
C GLN A 644 -16.16 22.26 31.82
N ILE A 645 -15.30 21.53 32.54
CA ILE A 645 -15.53 20.12 32.87
C ILE A 645 -16.66 20.03 33.91
N VAL A 646 -17.78 19.44 33.53
CA VAL A 646 -18.98 19.29 34.38
C VAL A 646 -19.06 17.96 35.11
N GLU A 647 -18.45 16.89 34.56
CA GLU A 647 -18.43 15.57 35.19
C GLU A 647 -17.06 14.90 35.03
N LYS A 648 -16.70 14.06 36.01
CA LYS A 648 -15.49 13.24 36.01
C LYS A 648 -15.76 11.88 36.61
N TRP A 649 -15.31 10.82 35.93
CA TRP A 649 -15.37 9.46 36.45
C TRP A 649 -14.02 8.73 36.34
N ARG A 650 -13.57 8.19 37.48
CA ARG A 650 -12.32 7.42 37.60
C ARG A 650 -12.56 5.97 37.18
N GLY A 651 -12.69 5.74 35.88
CA GLY A 651 -12.80 4.40 35.29
C GLY A 651 -11.50 3.59 35.31
N PRO A 652 -11.50 2.39 34.69
CA PRO A 652 -10.32 1.53 34.55
C PRO A 652 -9.20 2.18 33.71
N LEU A 653 -8.00 1.63 33.83
CA LEU A 653 -6.83 2.08 33.09
C LEU A 653 -6.99 1.85 31.58
N TRP A 654 -6.57 2.85 30.79
CA TRP A 654 -6.38 2.77 29.32
C TRP A 654 -7.64 2.68 28.45
N SER A 655 -8.74 3.29 28.90
CA SER A 655 -9.83 3.61 27.98
C SER A 655 -9.42 4.78 27.10
N HIS A 656 -9.71 4.68 25.81
CA HIS A 656 -9.32 5.67 24.78
C HIS A 656 -10.49 6.09 23.90
N TYR A 657 -11.64 5.45 24.06
CA TYR A 657 -12.81 5.66 23.22
C TYR A 657 -14.03 5.79 24.12
N VAL A 658 -14.92 6.69 23.73
CA VAL A 658 -16.18 6.96 24.40
C VAL A 658 -17.29 7.01 23.36
N LYS A 659 -18.45 6.47 23.70
CA LYS A 659 -19.67 6.59 22.89
C LYS A 659 -20.88 6.88 23.75
N TRP A 660 -21.58 7.94 23.41
CA TRP A 660 -22.85 8.29 24.04
C TRP A 660 -23.93 7.27 23.67
N SER A 661 -24.78 6.94 24.64
CA SER A 661 -26.09 6.37 24.33
C SER A 661 -27.01 7.44 23.77
N ALA A 662 -28.02 7.02 23.00
CA ALA A 662 -29.01 7.93 22.42
C ALA A 662 -29.84 8.70 23.46
N ASP A 663 -29.96 8.18 24.69
CA ASP A 663 -30.63 8.85 25.81
C ASP A 663 -29.70 9.79 26.61
N GLU A 664 -28.43 9.90 26.21
CA GLU A 664 -27.39 10.75 26.81
C GLU A 664 -27.11 10.50 28.30
N HIS A 665 -27.71 9.49 28.89
CA HIS A 665 -27.53 9.16 30.29
C HIS A 665 -26.38 8.18 30.51
N ARG A 666 -25.91 7.52 29.45
CA ARG A 666 -24.86 6.51 29.55
C ARG A 666 -23.75 6.74 28.54
N LEU A 667 -22.55 6.31 28.90
CA LEU A 667 -21.40 6.30 28.01
C LEU A 667 -20.75 4.92 28.02
N ALA A 668 -20.65 4.34 26.82
CA ALA A 668 -19.81 3.18 26.58
C ALA A 668 -18.35 3.63 26.52
N ILE A 669 -17.50 2.99 27.30
CA ILE A 669 -16.09 3.33 27.47
C ILE A 669 -15.27 2.07 27.27
N PHE A 670 -14.28 2.13 26.39
CA PHE A 670 -13.49 0.94 26.04
C PHE A 670 -12.05 1.26 25.71
N GLY A 671 -11.22 0.21 25.79
CA GLY A 671 -9.78 0.28 25.70
C GLY A 671 -9.24 0.37 24.27
N ARG A 672 -7.91 0.37 24.14
CA ARG A 672 -7.23 0.14 22.85
C ARG A 672 -7.07 -1.35 22.61
N ALA A 673 -7.24 -1.76 21.35
CA ALA A 673 -7.09 -3.14 20.88
C ALA A 673 -5.87 -3.89 21.50
N GLY A 674 -6.15 -5.03 22.13
CA GLY A 674 -5.14 -5.90 22.74
C GLY A 674 -4.90 -5.65 24.24
N LYS A 675 -5.65 -4.78 24.91
CA LYS A 675 -5.66 -4.69 26.38
C LYS A 675 -6.90 -5.39 26.95
N PRO A 676 -6.81 -6.13 28.07
CA PRO A 676 -7.96 -6.83 28.68
C PRO A 676 -8.91 -5.88 29.45
N THR A 677 -9.00 -4.60 29.06
CA THR A 677 -9.81 -3.59 29.76
C THR A 677 -11.30 -3.90 29.63
N GLY A 678 -11.75 -4.44 28.49
CA GLY A 678 -13.15 -4.72 28.24
C GLY A 678 -14.00 -3.50 27.92
N LEU A 679 -15.33 -3.71 27.83
CA LEU A 679 -16.34 -2.66 27.66
C LEU A 679 -16.90 -2.25 29.02
N TRP A 680 -16.89 -0.95 29.27
CA TRP A 680 -17.45 -0.30 30.45
C TRP A 680 -18.66 0.52 30.07
N MET A 681 -19.64 0.57 30.97
CA MET A 681 -20.79 1.44 30.86
C MET A 681 -20.79 2.37 32.05
N TYR A 682 -20.64 3.66 31.82
CA TYR A 682 -20.80 4.71 32.81
C TYR A 682 -22.21 5.28 32.75
N ASP A 683 -22.89 5.41 33.89
CA ASP A 683 -24.21 6.00 34.01
C ASP A 683 -24.11 7.35 34.74
N ARG A 684 -24.48 8.42 34.04
CA ARG A 684 -24.41 9.81 34.55
C ARG A 684 -25.38 10.07 35.69
N ARG A 685 -26.49 9.32 35.76
CA ARG A 685 -27.51 9.52 36.80
C ARG A 685 -27.02 9.03 38.17
N THR A 686 -26.17 7.99 38.17
CA THR A 686 -25.59 7.42 39.40
C THR A 686 -24.14 7.85 39.62
N ASN A 687 -23.45 8.34 38.57
CA ASN A 687 -22.01 8.59 38.55
C ASN A 687 -21.20 7.31 38.83
N GLU A 688 -21.71 6.17 38.38
CA GLU A 688 -21.09 4.85 38.53
C GLU A 688 -20.79 4.24 37.17
N GLY A 689 -19.76 3.39 37.11
CA GLY A 689 -19.45 2.67 35.89
C GLY A 689 -19.07 1.22 36.15
N HIS A 690 -19.60 0.35 35.30
CA HIS A 690 -19.51 -1.10 35.45
C HIS A 690 -18.97 -1.73 34.18
N LYS A 691 -18.10 -2.72 34.32
CA LYS A 691 -17.65 -3.53 33.19
C LYS A 691 -18.75 -4.52 32.82
N LEU A 692 -19.13 -4.51 31.54
CA LEU A 692 -20.16 -5.40 31.00
C LEU A 692 -19.55 -6.58 30.24
N ILE A 693 -18.39 -6.37 29.58
CA ILE A 693 -17.76 -7.37 28.73
C ILE A 693 -16.26 -7.40 28.94
N ASP A 694 -15.70 -8.59 29.10
CA ASP A 694 -14.26 -8.82 29.18
C ASP A 694 -13.55 -8.82 27.82
N GLY A 695 -12.22 -8.73 27.88
CA GLY A 695 -11.34 -8.98 26.74
C GLY A 695 -10.99 -7.73 25.91
N PRO A 696 -10.33 -7.91 24.76
CA PRO A 696 -9.72 -6.85 23.97
C PRO A 696 -10.73 -6.10 23.08
N VAL A 697 -11.79 -5.57 23.67
CA VAL A 697 -12.71 -4.61 23.01
C VAL A 697 -11.96 -3.30 22.83
N GLY A 698 -11.77 -2.82 21.60
CA GLY A 698 -10.94 -1.62 21.44
C GLY A 698 -10.59 -1.14 20.06
N THR A 699 -11.46 -1.31 19.08
CA THR A 699 -11.32 -0.61 17.79
C THR A 699 -12.35 0.48 17.64
N HIS A 700 -13.64 0.17 17.77
CA HIS A 700 -14.75 1.12 17.80
C HIS A 700 -15.99 0.40 18.37
N SER A 701 -17.02 1.14 18.72
CA SER A 701 -18.33 0.62 19.12
C SER A 701 -19.37 1.68 18.78
N ASP A 702 -20.62 1.28 18.62
CA ASP A 702 -21.72 2.19 18.34
C ASP A 702 -23.05 1.55 18.73
N TRP A 703 -24.02 2.39 19.08
CA TRP A 703 -25.39 1.97 19.33
C TRP A 703 -26.15 1.95 18.00
N SER A 704 -26.95 0.92 17.77
CA SER A 704 -27.95 0.99 16.70
C SER A 704 -28.93 2.14 16.96
N PRO A 705 -29.54 2.76 15.94
CA PRO A 705 -30.44 3.91 16.13
C PRO A 705 -31.63 3.66 17.06
N ASN A 706 -32.08 2.41 17.16
CA ASN A 706 -33.18 2.02 18.05
C ASN A 706 -32.70 1.58 19.46
N SER A 707 -31.40 1.67 19.74
CA SER A 707 -30.74 1.21 20.98
C SER A 707 -30.98 -0.26 21.33
N LYS A 708 -31.37 -1.11 20.37
CA LYS A 708 -31.57 -2.55 20.58
C LYS A 708 -30.35 -3.38 20.21
N GLN A 709 -29.34 -2.80 19.61
CA GLN A 709 -28.11 -3.49 19.26
C GLN A 709 -26.90 -2.63 19.64
N PHE A 710 -25.84 -3.29 20.08
CA PHE A 710 -24.57 -2.64 20.40
C PHE A 710 -23.43 -3.30 19.64
N GLU A 711 -22.71 -2.50 18.86
CA GLU A 711 -21.54 -2.94 18.11
C GLU A 711 -20.31 -3.06 19.03
N LEU A 712 -19.54 -4.13 18.85
CA LEU A 712 -18.26 -4.37 19.51
C LEU A 712 -17.16 -4.61 18.48
N GLY A 713 -16.19 -3.71 18.44
CA GLY A 713 -14.94 -3.91 17.71
C GLY A 713 -13.89 -4.66 18.52
N ILE A 714 -13.40 -5.79 18.00
CA ILE A 714 -12.39 -6.67 18.66
C ILE A 714 -11.05 -6.61 17.93
N GLY A 715 -9.96 -6.52 18.70
CA GLY A 715 -8.66 -5.93 18.29
C GLY A 715 -7.79 -6.54 17.18
N PHE A 716 -6.77 -5.74 16.80
CA PHE A 716 -5.70 -5.90 15.80
C PHE A 716 -4.85 -7.20 15.89
N PRO A 717 -4.26 -7.76 14.80
CA PRO A 717 -4.17 -7.24 13.42
C PRO A 717 -5.37 -7.59 12.55
N TYR A 718 -6.26 -8.46 13.01
CA TYR A 718 -7.48 -8.81 12.33
C TYR A 718 -8.63 -8.27 13.16
N VAL A 719 -9.14 -7.11 12.77
CA VAL A 719 -10.26 -6.50 13.47
C VAL A 719 -11.54 -7.18 13.03
N GLU A 720 -12.43 -7.38 13.99
CA GLU A 720 -13.75 -7.95 13.77
C GLU A 720 -14.82 -7.09 14.41
N ILE A 721 -16.02 -7.12 13.83
CA ILE A 721 -17.19 -6.45 14.38
C ILE A 721 -18.17 -7.52 14.84
N TRP A 722 -18.47 -7.47 16.13
CA TRP A 722 -19.48 -8.30 16.80
C TRP A 722 -20.66 -7.41 17.17
N VAL A 723 -21.84 -8.00 17.30
CA VAL A 723 -23.04 -7.27 17.71
C VAL A 723 -23.70 -7.98 18.88
N ILE A 724 -24.06 -7.20 19.89
CA ILE A 724 -24.92 -7.65 20.98
C ILE A 724 -26.35 -7.27 20.65
N ASP A 725 -27.26 -8.22 20.74
CA ASP A 725 -28.68 -7.96 20.61
C ASP A 725 -29.30 -7.77 22.00
N ILE A 726 -30.01 -6.66 22.21
CA ILE A 726 -30.66 -6.25 23.46
C ILE A 726 -32.16 -6.55 23.33
N PRO A 727 -32.69 -7.56 24.06
CA PRO A 727 -34.09 -7.93 23.95
C PRO A 727 -35.02 -6.81 24.44
N GLU A 728 -36.20 -6.69 23.83
CA GLU A 728 -37.19 -5.70 24.24
C GLU A 728 -37.59 -5.86 25.70
N GLY A 729 -37.61 -4.73 26.43
CA GLY A 729 -37.97 -4.71 27.85
C GLY A 729 -36.88 -5.22 28.80
N SER A 730 -35.75 -5.72 28.29
CA SER A 730 -34.62 -6.14 29.12
C SER A 730 -33.74 -4.95 29.49
N SER A 731 -33.36 -4.84 30.77
CA SER A 731 -32.33 -3.89 31.21
C SER A 731 -30.93 -4.42 30.88
N LEU A 732 -29.96 -3.51 30.73
CA LEU A 732 -28.54 -3.90 30.63
C LEU A 732 -28.10 -4.76 31.82
N GLN A 733 -28.67 -4.51 33.00
CA GLN A 733 -28.39 -5.27 34.21
C GLN A 733 -28.95 -6.70 34.15
N GLU A 734 -30.12 -6.92 33.54
CA GLU A 734 -30.66 -8.26 33.30
C GLU A 734 -29.83 -9.03 32.26
N MET A 735 -29.29 -8.34 31.26
CA MET A 735 -28.47 -8.96 30.22
C MET A 735 -27.05 -9.31 30.67
N PHE A 736 -26.37 -8.38 31.34
CA PHE A 736 -24.95 -8.52 31.68
C PHE A 736 -24.72 -8.85 33.16
N GLY A 737 -25.79 -8.91 33.96
CA GLY A 737 -25.70 -8.98 35.42
C GLY A 737 -25.38 -7.60 36.03
N PRO A 738 -25.02 -7.54 37.32
CA PRO A 738 -24.70 -6.28 38.01
C PRO A 738 -23.46 -5.56 37.45
N GLY A 739 -22.76 -6.17 36.48
CA GLY A 739 -21.47 -5.72 36.00
C GLY A 739 -20.38 -5.85 37.06
N ILE A 740 -19.13 -5.62 36.66
CA ILE A 740 -17.96 -5.72 37.55
C ILE A 740 -17.47 -4.30 37.87
N THR A 741 -17.26 -4.02 39.16
CA THR A 741 -16.71 -2.73 39.62
C THR A 741 -15.25 -2.58 39.21
N VAL A 742 -14.72 -1.36 39.22
CA VAL A 742 -13.30 -1.13 38.87
C VAL A 742 -12.35 -1.82 39.87
N GLN A 743 -12.75 -1.96 41.14
CA GLN A 743 -12.01 -2.70 42.18
C GLN A 743 -11.95 -4.20 41.88
N GLU A 744 -13.09 -4.82 41.56
CA GLU A 744 -13.13 -6.24 41.23
C GLU A 744 -12.40 -6.54 39.91
N HIS A 745 -12.47 -5.65 38.93
CA HIS A 745 -11.69 -5.77 37.70
C HIS A 745 -10.19 -5.74 37.98
N SER A 746 -9.73 -4.82 38.83
CA SER A 746 -8.31 -4.70 39.17
C SER A 746 -7.81 -5.96 39.89
N LYS A 747 -8.60 -6.54 40.80
CA LYS A 747 -8.30 -7.86 41.40
C LYS A 747 -8.17 -8.96 40.34
N THR A 748 -9.14 -9.03 39.43
CA THR A 748 -9.13 -10.02 38.32
C THR A 748 -7.88 -9.87 37.45
N LEU A 749 -7.44 -8.64 37.18
CA LEU A 749 -6.23 -8.39 36.41
C LEU A 749 -4.95 -8.72 37.19
N ILE A 750 -4.90 -8.47 38.50
CA ILE A 750 -3.78 -8.91 39.35
C ILE A 750 -3.63 -10.44 39.25
N ASP A 751 -4.72 -11.19 39.43
CA ASP A 751 -4.71 -12.66 39.31
C ASP A 751 -4.30 -13.13 37.91
N TYR A 752 -4.75 -12.43 36.85
CA TYR A 752 -4.33 -12.72 35.48
C TYR A 752 -2.83 -12.51 35.29
N TYR A 753 -2.28 -11.41 35.81
CA TYR A 753 -0.86 -11.09 35.70
C TYR A 753 -0.01 -11.99 36.59
N ASP A 754 -0.48 -12.43 37.76
CA ASP A 754 0.21 -13.42 38.58
C ASP A 754 0.40 -14.73 37.81
N LYS A 755 -0.67 -15.25 37.19
CA LYS A 755 -0.58 -16.43 36.32
C LYS A 755 0.30 -16.21 35.09
N ALA A 756 0.34 -14.98 34.55
CA ALA A 756 1.23 -14.62 33.44
C ALA A 756 2.70 -14.62 33.86
N ILE A 757 2.98 -14.08 35.05
CA ILE A 757 4.31 -14.04 35.65
C ILE A 757 4.79 -15.45 35.98
N GLU A 758 3.94 -16.32 36.52
CA GLU A 758 4.30 -17.73 36.76
C GLU A 758 4.70 -18.46 35.46
N ALA A 759 4.01 -18.15 34.35
CA ALA A 759 4.26 -18.77 33.06
C ALA A 759 5.49 -18.19 32.33
N ALA A 760 5.79 -16.92 32.56
CA ALA A 760 6.86 -16.19 31.88
C ALA A 760 7.49 -15.12 32.81
N PRO A 761 8.22 -15.54 33.85
CA PRO A 761 8.77 -14.65 34.88
C PRO A 761 9.89 -13.72 34.37
N GLU A 762 10.40 -13.97 33.16
CA GLU A 762 11.39 -13.14 32.50
C GLU A 762 10.85 -11.80 31.95
N TYR A 763 9.53 -11.63 31.84
CA TYR A 763 8.91 -10.42 31.29
C TYR A 763 8.54 -9.41 32.39
N THR A 764 9.40 -8.41 32.59
CA THR A 764 9.23 -7.34 33.57
C THR A 764 8.00 -6.46 33.31
N GLU A 765 7.55 -6.35 32.06
CA GLU A 765 6.27 -5.69 31.72
C GLU A 765 5.07 -6.33 32.45
N LEU A 766 5.07 -7.66 32.68
CA LEU A 766 3.97 -8.30 33.42
C LEU A 766 3.93 -7.83 34.88
N TYR A 767 5.10 -7.72 35.52
CA TYR A 767 5.23 -7.18 36.88
C TYR A 767 4.81 -5.72 36.95
N LEU A 768 5.19 -4.91 35.95
CA LEU A 768 4.73 -3.53 35.84
C LEU A 768 3.20 -3.46 35.79
N ARG A 769 2.58 -4.23 34.90
CA ARG A 769 1.12 -4.24 34.75
C ARG A 769 0.41 -4.67 36.01
N ARG A 770 0.92 -5.69 36.71
CA ARG A 770 0.42 -6.12 38.01
C ARG A 770 0.52 -4.99 39.03
N ALA A 771 1.66 -4.33 39.12
CA ALA A 771 1.87 -3.20 40.03
C ALA A 771 0.93 -2.02 39.73
N GLU A 772 0.65 -1.73 38.44
CA GLU A 772 -0.34 -0.72 38.04
C GLU A 772 -1.74 -1.02 38.59
N GLN A 773 -2.19 -2.28 38.52
CA GLN A 773 -3.50 -2.68 39.06
C GLN A 773 -3.52 -2.63 40.59
N ALA A 774 -2.44 -3.05 41.24
CA ALA A 774 -2.31 -2.99 42.69
C ALA A 774 -2.30 -1.56 43.23
N LEU A 775 -1.64 -0.63 42.52
CA LEU A 775 -1.68 0.79 42.82
C LEU A 775 -3.09 1.37 42.78
N TRP A 776 -3.89 0.91 41.81
CA TRP A 776 -5.28 1.34 41.68
C TRP A 776 -6.16 0.78 42.81
N LEU A 777 -5.93 -0.48 43.18
CA LEU A 777 -6.72 -1.16 44.19
C LEU A 777 -6.38 -0.75 45.63
N TYR A 778 -5.10 -0.51 45.93
CA TYR A 778 -4.60 -0.32 47.29
C TYR A 778 -3.97 1.06 47.55
N GLY A 779 -3.80 1.89 46.52
CA GLY A 779 -3.12 3.18 46.64
C GLY A 779 -1.62 3.07 46.94
N GLU A 780 -0.98 4.21 47.24
CA GLU A 780 0.47 4.29 47.46
C GLU A 780 0.95 3.46 48.66
N GLN A 781 0.14 3.39 49.73
CA GLN A 781 0.53 2.69 50.97
C GLN A 781 0.49 1.17 50.84
N GLY A 782 -0.38 0.63 49.97
CA GLY A 782 -0.58 -0.82 49.82
C GLY A 782 0.14 -1.46 48.62
N VAL A 783 0.75 -0.67 47.74
CA VAL A 783 1.41 -1.21 46.53
C VAL A 783 2.86 -1.64 46.75
N SER A 784 3.47 -1.29 47.89
CA SER A 784 4.92 -1.40 48.10
C SER A 784 5.50 -2.78 47.77
N ALA A 785 4.81 -3.88 48.12
CA ALA A 785 5.25 -5.23 47.78
C ALA A 785 5.28 -5.49 46.26
N TYR A 786 4.27 -5.02 45.53
CA TYR A 786 4.21 -5.17 44.07
C TYR A 786 5.27 -4.32 43.36
N LEU A 787 5.56 -3.13 43.88
CA LEU A 787 6.66 -2.29 43.39
C LEU A 787 8.01 -2.94 43.65
N HIS A 788 8.21 -3.52 44.84
CA HIS A 788 9.43 -4.23 45.18
C HIS A 788 9.65 -5.45 44.27
N ASP A 789 8.61 -6.25 44.02
CA ASP A 789 8.68 -7.37 43.08
C ASP A 789 9.04 -6.91 41.67
N PHE A 790 8.46 -5.79 41.22
CA PHE A 790 8.80 -5.18 39.94
C PHE A 790 10.27 -4.70 39.90
N GLU A 791 10.75 -4.03 40.95
CA GLU A 791 12.15 -3.61 41.06
C GLU A 791 13.12 -4.80 41.03
N LEU A 792 12.77 -5.89 41.72
CA LEU A 792 13.54 -7.14 41.71
C LEU A 792 13.57 -7.76 40.31
N ALA A 793 12.43 -7.86 39.62
CA ALA A 793 12.39 -8.33 38.24
C ALA A 793 13.27 -7.45 37.33
N LEU A 794 13.12 -6.13 37.45
CA LEU A 794 13.91 -5.14 36.72
C LEU A 794 15.41 -5.23 37.03
N SER A 795 15.81 -5.65 38.23
CA SER A 795 17.22 -5.83 38.61
C SER A 795 17.88 -7.04 37.94
N ARG A 796 17.09 -8.01 37.48
CA ARG A 796 17.54 -9.23 36.80
C ARG A 796 17.62 -9.06 35.28
N CYS A 797 17.13 -7.95 34.74
CA CYS A 797 17.22 -7.65 33.31
C CYS A 797 18.60 -7.12 32.94
N ASP A 798 19.26 -7.81 32.00
CA ASP A 798 20.55 -7.40 31.44
C ASP A 798 20.45 -6.20 30.48
N PHE A 799 19.25 -5.86 30.01
CA PHE A 799 19.01 -4.74 29.08
C PHE A 799 18.33 -3.56 29.79
N ALA A 800 18.81 -2.33 29.50
CA ALA A 800 18.10 -1.12 29.87
C ALA A 800 16.75 -1.11 29.12
N PRO A 801 15.59 -1.16 29.81
CA PRO A 801 14.33 -1.36 29.14
C PRO A 801 13.79 -0.01 28.68
N PHE A 802 14.46 0.56 27.67
CA PHE A 802 14.08 1.82 27.03
C PHE A 802 12.60 1.82 26.60
N GLY A 803 12.06 0.64 26.24
CA GLY A 803 10.64 0.41 25.99
C GLY A 803 9.72 0.66 27.19
N LEU A 804 9.93 -0.05 28.32
CA LEU A 804 9.16 0.13 29.57
C LEU A 804 9.12 1.59 30.02
N VAL A 805 10.23 2.29 29.82
CA VAL A 805 10.40 3.69 30.20
C VAL A 805 9.67 4.62 29.22
N LEU A 806 9.79 4.42 27.91
CA LEU A 806 8.99 5.15 26.91
C LEU A 806 7.49 4.96 27.14
N HIS A 807 7.09 3.72 27.46
CA HIS A 807 5.73 3.38 27.81
C HIS A 807 5.24 4.19 29.00
N ILE A 808 6.00 4.25 30.09
CA ILE A 808 5.63 5.04 31.27
C ILE A 808 5.75 6.54 31.04
N TRP A 809 6.69 6.98 30.22
CA TRP A 809 6.84 8.36 29.80
C TRP A 809 5.64 8.85 28.99
N PHE A 810 5.14 8.06 28.04
CA PHE A 810 3.88 8.35 27.32
C PHE A 810 2.69 8.46 28.28
N LYS A 811 2.63 7.62 29.31
CA LYS A 811 1.56 7.65 30.33
C LYS A 811 1.57 8.94 31.17
N HIS A 812 2.72 9.60 31.31
CA HIS A 812 2.88 10.82 32.08
C HIS A 812 2.79 12.11 31.25
N CYS A 813 3.11 12.06 29.95
CA CYS A 813 2.94 13.18 29.01
C CYS A 813 1.48 13.44 28.65
N TRP A 814 0.59 12.53 29.05
CA TRP A 814 -0.86 12.56 28.86
C TRP A 814 -1.51 13.66 29.73
N PRO A 815 -2.65 14.27 29.32
CA PRO A 815 -3.33 15.35 30.05
C PRO A 815 -3.52 15.09 31.56
N PRO A 816 -3.50 16.15 32.39
CA PRO A 816 -3.32 16.05 33.84
C PRO A 816 -4.51 15.36 34.50
N SER A 817 -4.36 14.10 34.89
CA SER A 817 -5.35 13.36 35.68
C SER A 817 -4.80 13.04 37.06
N ASP A 818 -5.68 12.81 38.02
CA ASP A 818 -5.30 12.30 39.35
C ASP A 818 -4.51 10.99 39.25
N ARG A 819 -4.65 10.26 38.13
CA ARG A 819 -3.89 9.04 37.83
C ARG A 819 -2.39 9.27 37.73
N CYS A 820 -1.95 10.42 37.20
CA CYS A 820 -0.53 10.69 37.02
C CYS A 820 0.21 10.74 38.37
N ARG A 821 -0.44 11.17 39.45
CA ARG A 821 0.12 11.12 40.82
C ARG A 821 0.30 9.68 41.29
N ILE A 822 -0.73 8.86 41.10
CA ILE A 822 -0.75 7.44 41.50
C ILE A 822 0.43 6.70 40.86
N ILE A 823 0.65 6.82 39.54
CA ILE A 823 1.74 6.10 38.86
C ILE A 823 3.12 6.79 38.91
N SER A 824 3.24 8.00 39.48
CA SER A 824 4.52 8.73 39.56
C SER A 824 5.65 7.96 40.27
N PRO A 825 5.42 7.20 41.35
CA PRO A 825 6.49 6.42 42.00
C PRO A 825 7.16 5.43 41.04
N LEU A 826 6.37 4.69 40.24
CA LEU A 826 6.88 3.76 39.21
C LEU A 826 7.79 4.48 38.20
N ALA A 827 7.37 5.66 37.75
CA ALA A 827 8.12 6.43 36.78
C ALA A 827 9.41 7.05 37.32
N ILE A 828 9.41 7.48 38.59
CA ILE A 828 10.61 7.99 39.26
C ILE A 828 11.64 6.86 39.37
N ILE A 829 11.26 5.70 39.93
CA ILE A 829 12.14 4.52 40.08
C ILE A 829 12.81 4.17 38.74
N LEU A 830 12.02 4.10 37.68
CA LEU A 830 12.51 3.75 36.36
C LEU A 830 13.41 4.84 35.76
N ALA A 831 12.98 6.11 35.80
CA ALA A 831 13.72 7.21 35.20
C ALA A 831 15.06 7.46 35.91
N GLU A 832 15.12 7.25 37.23
CA GLU A 832 16.38 7.27 38.01
C GLU A 832 17.31 6.15 37.60
N LYS A 833 16.81 4.91 37.49
CA LYS A 833 17.61 3.73 37.12
C LYS A 833 18.29 3.86 35.75
N ILE A 834 17.64 4.51 34.79
CA ILE A 834 18.19 4.73 33.44
C ILE A 834 18.89 6.08 33.24
N GLY A 835 18.88 6.96 34.26
CA GLY A 835 19.49 8.29 34.18
C GLY A 835 18.80 9.29 33.23
N TRP A 836 17.51 9.11 32.91
CA TRP A 836 16.83 9.93 31.90
C TRP A 836 16.06 11.10 32.52
N THR A 837 16.69 12.27 32.46
CA THR A 837 16.25 13.48 33.18
C THR A 837 14.95 14.13 32.67
N GLY A 838 14.56 13.90 31.40
CA GLY A 838 13.33 14.44 30.82
C GLY A 838 12.06 13.82 31.41
N PRO A 839 11.88 12.48 31.29
CA PRO A 839 10.83 11.75 31.98
C PRO A 839 10.84 11.95 33.49
N LEU A 840 12.04 11.99 34.09
CA LEU A 840 12.20 12.24 35.53
C LEU A 840 11.58 13.59 35.92
N GLY A 841 11.90 14.66 35.18
CA GLY A 841 11.34 16.00 35.42
C GLY A 841 9.81 16.03 35.32
N LEU A 842 9.22 15.33 34.35
CA LEU A 842 7.78 15.21 34.21
C LEU A 842 7.15 14.34 35.32
N ALA A 843 7.76 13.23 35.69
CA ALA A 843 7.28 12.37 36.78
C ALA A 843 7.25 13.12 38.12
N HIS A 844 8.30 13.91 38.40
CA HIS A 844 8.33 14.85 39.53
C HIS A 844 7.25 15.93 39.41
N TYR A 845 7.01 16.48 38.22
CA TYR A 845 5.98 17.51 38.03
C TYR A 845 4.60 16.96 38.40
N ARG A 846 4.29 15.76 37.90
CA ARG A 846 3.04 15.05 38.17
C ARG A 846 2.90 14.66 39.64
N ALA A 847 3.99 14.31 40.31
CA ALA A 847 4.02 14.05 41.76
C ALA A 847 3.84 15.32 42.61
N GLY A 848 3.79 16.51 42.01
CA GLY A 848 3.73 17.79 42.74
C GLY A 848 5.09 18.29 43.22
N HIS A 849 6.19 17.64 42.83
CA HIS A 849 7.56 18.05 43.15
C HIS A 849 8.04 19.18 42.22
N TRP A 850 7.30 20.29 42.15
CA TRP A 850 7.52 21.36 41.17
C TRP A 850 8.89 22.02 41.26
N GLU A 851 9.42 22.21 42.46
CA GLU A 851 10.78 22.74 42.67
C GLU A 851 11.82 21.83 42.01
N LYS A 852 11.66 20.50 42.17
CA LYS A 852 12.56 19.52 41.59
C LYS A 852 12.47 19.50 40.06
N THR A 853 11.26 19.60 39.50
CA THR A 853 11.07 19.76 38.06
C THR A 853 11.72 21.03 37.52
N ALA A 854 11.51 22.16 38.19
CA ALA A 854 12.07 23.46 37.78
C ALA A 854 13.61 23.42 37.80
N GLU A 855 14.20 22.76 38.80
CA GLU A 855 15.66 22.54 38.89
C GLU A 855 16.18 21.65 37.75
N LEU A 856 15.57 20.46 37.55
CA LEU A 856 15.98 19.50 36.53
C LEU A 856 15.89 20.09 35.11
N THR A 857 14.81 20.82 34.82
CA THR A 857 14.60 21.47 33.51
C THR A 857 15.55 22.66 33.31
N ARG A 858 15.86 23.42 34.36
CA ARG A 858 16.87 24.51 34.32
C ARG A 858 18.23 23.98 33.88
N LEU A 859 18.70 22.92 34.56
CA LEU A 859 20.01 22.33 34.31
C LEU A 859 20.15 21.82 32.88
N LYS A 860 19.09 21.28 32.27
CA LYS A 860 19.10 20.88 30.85
C LYS A 860 19.19 22.06 29.89
N ILE A 861 18.44 23.12 30.15
CA ILE A 861 18.49 24.33 29.32
C ILE A 861 19.89 24.96 29.39
N GLU A 862 20.51 24.99 30.57
CA GLU A 862 21.88 25.49 30.79
C GLU A 862 22.95 24.64 30.09
N ARG A 863 22.70 23.33 29.89
CA ARG A 863 23.57 22.41 29.13
C ARG A 863 23.29 22.41 27.62
N SER A 864 22.49 23.35 27.12
CA SER A 864 22.06 23.41 25.71
C SER A 864 21.26 22.19 25.21
N GLU A 865 20.63 21.43 26.13
CA GLU A 865 19.75 20.30 25.81
C GLU A 865 18.26 20.72 25.78
N ALA A 866 17.99 21.97 25.39
CA ALA A 866 16.63 22.51 25.36
C ALA A 866 15.84 21.91 24.17
N ASN A 867 14.61 21.49 24.45
CA ASN A 867 13.63 21.04 23.47
C ASN A 867 12.24 21.48 23.94
N PRO A 868 11.19 21.41 23.10
CA PRO A 868 9.88 21.95 23.47
C PRO A 868 9.30 21.29 24.73
N ILE A 869 9.51 19.99 24.94
CA ILE A 869 9.05 19.27 26.14
C ILE A 869 9.67 19.85 27.41
N VAL A 870 11.00 20.04 27.42
CA VAL A 870 11.73 20.62 28.58
C VAL A 870 11.27 22.05 28.85
N CYS A 871 11.05 22.84 27.80
CA CYS A 871 10.59 24.22 27.91
C CYS A 871 9.15 24.32 28.43
N PHE A 872 8.22 23.48 27.96
CA PHE A 872 6.85 23.42 28.48
C PHE A 872 6.81 22.97 29.95
N LEU A 873 7.57 21.92 30.32
CA LEU A 873 7.66 21.48 31.71
C LEU A 873 8.17 22.57 32.64
N ARG A 874 9.20 23.30 32.20
CA ARG A 874 9.71 24.46 32.94
C ARG A 874 8.63 25.52 33.07
N ALA A 875 7.97 25.89 31.98
CA ALA A 875 6.91 26.89 31.97
C ALA A 875 5.83 26.57 33.01
N MET A 876 5.33 25.33 32.99
CA MET A 876 4.29 24.87 33.90
C MET A 876 4.78 24.81 35.37
N SER A 877 6.00 24.32 35.63
CA SER A 877 6.56 24.27 36.99
C SER A 877 6.79 25.68 37.58
N CYS A 878 7.34 26.61 36.80
CA CYS A 878 7.52 27.99 37.22
C CYS A 878 6.17 28.68 37.48
N TRP A 879 5.14 28.39 36.68
CA TRP A 879 3.80 28.91 36.91
C TRP A 879 3.21 28.44 38.25
N GLN A 880 3.30 27.14 38.55
CA GLN A 880 2.83 26.58 39.83
C GLN A 880 3.59 27.16 41.03
N LEU A 881 4.87 27.51 40.85
CA LEU A 881 5.71 28.17 41.86
C LEU A 881 5.50 29.70 41.95
N GLY A 882 4.56 30.27 41.18
CA GLY A 882 4.27 31.71 41.16
C GLY A 882 5.25 32.56 40.33
N GLN A 883 6.21 31.96 39.62
CA GLN A 883 7.24 32.61 38.81
C GLN A 883 6.72 32.93 37.39
N LYS A 884 5.72 33.83 37.30
CA LYS A 884 4.94 34.07 36.07
C LYS A 884 5.76 34.53 34.84
N GLU A 885 6.77 35.38 35.03
CA GLU A 885 7.61 35.87 33.91
C GLU A 885 8.47 34.76 33.32
N GLN A 886 9.09 33.96 34.17
CA GLN A 886 9.91 32.81 33.75
C GLN A 886 9.06 31.73 33.09
N ALA A 887 7.82 31.57 33.54
CA ALA A 887 6.85 30.68 32.92
C ALA A 887 6.54 31.11 31.47
N ARG A 888 6.19 32.38 31.25
CA ARG A 888 5.89 32.93 29.91
C ARG A 888 7.10 32.86 28.96
N ALA A 889 8.29 33.20 29.45
CA ALA A 889 9.51 33.13 28.64
C ALA A 889 9.83 31.69 28.21
N SER A 890 9.65 30.72 29.11
CA SER A 890 9.87 29.30 28.80
C SER A 890 8.82 28.76 27.82
N TYR A 891 7.57 29.21 27.92
CA TYR A 891 6.51 28.86 26.97
C TYR A 891 6.78 29.42 25.57
N ALA A 892 7.15 30.70 25.44
CA ALA A 892 7.48 31.31 24.15
C ALA A 892 8.65 30.58 23.46
N LYS A 893 9.69 30.23 24.23
CA LYS A 893 10.81 29.42 23.73
C LYS A 893 10.39 28.02 23.28
N ALA A 894 9.40 27.41 23.95
CA ALA A 894 8.85 26.13 23.50
C ALA A 894 8.14 26.27 22.14
N MET A 895 7.37 27.34 21.95
CA MET A 895 6.67 27.61 20.67
C MET A 895 7.62 27.86 19.50
N GLU A 896 8.74 28.55 19.74
CA GLU A 896 9.80 28.71 18.73
C GLU A 896 10.34 27.35 18.25
N PHE A 897 10.56 26.40 19.16
CA PHE A 897 10.94 25.04 18.77
C PHE A 897 9.84 24.33 17.99
N MET A 898 8.58 24.47 18.42
CA MET A 898 7.43 23.86 17.73
C MET A 898 7.33 24.28 16.26
N ASN A 899 7.70 25.52 15.94
CA ASN A 899 7.61 26.06 14.58
C ASN A 899 8.74 25.62 13.63
N ASN A 900 9.91 25.27 14.16
CA ASN A 900 11.13 25.06 13.37
C ASN A 900 11.40 23.60 12.97
N SER A 901 10.61 22.62 13.43
CA SER A 901 10.82 21.18 13.10
C SER A 901 9.61 20.30 13.41
N LYS A 902 9.56 19.08 12.82
CA LYS A 902 8.56 18.06 13.21
C LYS A 902 8.76 17.67 14.66
N GLN A 903 7.72 17.85 15.48
CA GLN A 903 7.78 17.59 16.93
C GLN A 903 7.12 16.26 17.31
N PRO A 904 7.56 15.64 18.41
CA PRO A 904 6.89 14.46 18.95
C PRO A 904 5.49 14.85 19.50
N LEU A 905 4.53 13.92 19.40
CA LEU A 905 3.16 14.08 19.92
C LEU A 905 3.09 14.57 21.37
N ALA A 906 4.04 14.15 22.21
CA ALA A 906 4.13 14.59 23.61
C ALA A 906 4.34 16.11 23.77
N ALA A 907 5.01 16.77 22.82
CA ALA A 907 5.18 18.21 22.84
C ALA A 907 3.86 18.95 22.60
N PHE A 908 3.00 18.40 21.71
CA PHE A 908 1.66 18.92 21.44
C PHE A 908 0.73 18.79 22.66
N TRP A 909 0.78 17.69 23.41
CA TRP A 909 0.00 17.57 24.65
C TRP A 909 0.45 18.53 25.74
N LEU A 910 1.77 18.65 25.95
CA LEU A 910 2.32 19.59 26.93
C LEU A 910 2.08 21.04 26.54
N GLN A 911 2.02 21.34 25.23
CA GLN A 911 1.55 22.62 24.72
C GLN A 911 0.12 22.86 25.20
N ALA A 912 -0.82 21.98 24.86
CA ALA A 912 -2.24 22.12 25.22
C ALA A 912 -2.43 22.34 26.73
N GLU A 913 -1.75 21.54 27.56
CA GLU A 913 -1.81 21.69 29.00
C GLU A 913 -1.22 23.01 29.49
N ALA A 914 -0.04 23.38 28.99
CA ALA A 914 0.60 24.64 29.37
C ALA A 914 -0.28 25.83 28.96
N THR A 915 -0.91 25.79 27.79
CA THR A 915 -1.84 26.82 27.32
C THR A 915 -3.03 26.98 28.26
N LEU A 916 -3.66 25.87 28.64
CA LEU A 916 -4.78 25.86 29.60
C LEU A 916 -4.34 26.39 30.97
N LEU A 917 -3.18 25.95 31.48
CA LEU A 917 -2.67 26.33 32.80
C LEU A 917 -2.32 27.83 32.88
N LEU A 918 -1.74 28.38 31.82
CA LEU A 918 -1.30 29.78 31.78
C LEU A 918 -2.45 30.75 31.47
N GLY A 919 -3.65 30.26 31.09
CA GLY A 919 -4.82 31.08 30.80
C GLY A 919 -4.63 32.01 29.61
N MET A 920 -3.88 31.58 28.59
CA MET A 920 -3.64 32.37 27.39
C MET A 920 -4.91 32.44 26.53
N PRO A 921 -5.33 33.63 26.05
CA PRO A 921 -6.53 33.77 25.25
C PRO A 921 -6.44 32.95 23.96
N GLU A 922 -7.56 32.32 23.61
CA GLU A 922 -7.72 31.42 22.43
C GLU A 922 -7.30 32.07 21.11
N LYS A 923 -7.45 33.40 21.03
CA LYS A 923 -7.03 34.23 19.91
C LYS A 923 -5.50 34.29 19.72
N GLU A 924 -4.71 34.30 20.79
CA GLU A 924 -3.24 34.24 20.71
C GLU A 924 -2.74 32.84 20.29
N ILE A 925 -3.48 31.78 20.62
CA ILE A 925 -3.20 30.40 20.18
C ILE A 925 -3.41 30.27 18.66
N MET A 926 -4.45 30.92 18.15
CA MET A 926 -4.78 30.94 16.73
C MET A 926 -3.86 31.86 15.93
N GLU A 927 -3.50 33.03 16.45
CA GLU A 927 -2.52 33.93 15.83
C GLU A 927 -1.12 33.30 15.75
N LEU A 928 -0.75 32.44 16.71
CA LEU A 928 0.48 31.62 16.64
C LEU A 928 0.40 30.47 15.61
N ARG A 929 -0.80 30.11 15.14
CA ARG A 929 -1.03 29.09 14.10
C ARG A 929 -1.30 29.68 12.71
N SER A 930 -1.72 30.94 12.62
CA SER A 930 -2.17 31.59 11.38
C SER A 930 -1.05 32.16 10.49
N ASP A 931 0.22 31.90 10.80
CA ASP A 931 1.35 32.17 9.89
C ASP A 931 1.66 30.97 8.95
N LYS A 932 0.62 30.21 8.57
CA LYS A 932 0.66 29.24 7.47
C LYS A 932 -0.56 29.36 6.57
#